data_AF-A0A5J4KI82-F1
#
_entry.id   AF-A0A5J4KI82-F1
#
_cell.length_a   1.000
_cell.length_b   1.000
_cell.length_c   1.000
_cell.angle_alpha   90.00
_cell.angle_beta   90.00
_cell.angle_gamma   90.00
#
_symmetry.space_group_name_H-M   'P 1'
#
loop_
_entity.id
_entity.type
_entity.pdbx_description
1 polymer ?
#
loop_
_entity_poly.entity_id
_entity_poly.type
_entity_poly.pdbx_seq_one_letter_code
_entity_poly.pdbx_strand_id
1 'polypeptide(L)'
;MYLKRLEMLGFKSFASRTHLEFSPGITAVVGPNGAGKSNVADSMRWVLGEQSMRQLRGKKSDDIIFAGSQGKAALGMAEVSLTLDNSTGWVPSEYSEITVTRRSYRSGENEYLINKQKVRLKDVLLLLAQARIGHDSYTVVGQGLIDAALSLRAEERRALFEDAAGIRPFQVQRADAENRLKQTEQNIERLRDIVSEIEPRMAPLAEQAKRAVEFTRLNDELHEILLAWYALQWRRLSITREYADLAEREQGQRVRQGELTLQTLNEQSQALRGQRQQLQKQINEARAACSQANEHAQKIERDLAVNKERIGGIERQRQDAQAEERRLRERSIALQKQLIDLEEQCDLADEELDNDSTQLAALEGKVAQAQKEYEMDERRLRSAQNDLIQIQARLGSTQTELGRLQKQLGTRNSTLAARRATISQSQQSVRTLELRLTEEQECLDSVRAEEQQHIQQKQSITKSISDAQQEIDRMRGTLTEAERRKRTTVDRLNMLKNWRQSLSGYSDGVRALLKAPAGKISGIIGPVPQLFVVDNGMEIALEAALGPYMQAVVVQNLADAQSGLTYLKQSHSGRAMIVWMQRIEEDDEDEDLTEVREIQSQVEENVLRRYLETVPALQERISGFAWKHIQCESRFTSLFQRLLHGIIIARDLASAQELLTWAIELSVSSDSDLPFTSLVTLAGETLHVDGWLTGELLKRVGNKDY
;
A
#
# COMPACT_ATOMS: atom_id res chain seq x y z
N MET A 1 26.08 -54.26 -42.90
CA MET A 1 26.35 -52.84 -43.21
C MET A 1 27.77 -52.68 -43.73
N TYR A 2 27.97 -51.97 -44.85
CA TYR A 2 29.31 -51.64 -45.38
C TYR A 2 29.29 -50.27 -46.08
N LEU A 3 30.48 -49.68 -46.26
CA LEU A 3 30.63 -48.46 -47.04
C LEU A 3 30.44 -48.77 -48.52
N LYS A 4 29.42 -48.17 -49.16
CA LYS A 4 29.07 -48.44 -50.57
C LYS A 4 29.65 -47.38 -51.51
N ARG A 5 29.59 -46.10 -51.12
CA ARG A 5 30.06 -45.00 -51.96
C ARG A 5 30.53 -43.80 -51.13
N LEU A 6 31.56 -43.13 -51.61
CA LEU A 6 32.02 -41.83 -51.13
C LEU A 6 32.04 -40.84 -52.29
N GLU A 7 31.34 -39.72 -52.14
CA GLU A 7 31.34 -38.62 -53.09
C GLU A 7 31.98 -37.39 -52.46
N MET A 8 32.86 -36.72 -53.20
CA MET A 8 33.55 -35.52 -52.74
C MET A 8 33.50 -34.45 -53.82
N LEU A 9 33.21 -33.21 -53.43
CA LEU A 9 33.22 -32.04 -54.29
C LEU A 9 33.80 -30.86 -53.51
N GLY A 10 34.84 -30.23 -54.04
CA GLY A 10 35.46 -29.06 -53.42
C GLY A 10 36.14 -29.33 -52.07
N PHE A 11 36.35 -30.59 -51.69
CA PHE A 11 37.01 -30.98 -50.45
C PHE A 11 38.52 -31.11 -50.66
N LYS A 12 39.32 -30.24 -50.01
CA LYS A 12 40.78 -30.21 -50.11
C LYS A 12 41.24 -30.34 -51.57
N SER A 13 41.99 -31.39 -51.92
CA SER A 13 42.53 -31.60 -53.28
C SER A 13 41.48 -31.99 -54.33
N PHE A 14 40.23 -32.27 -53.96
CA PHE A 14 39.18 -32.77 -54.86
C PHE A 14 38.32 -31.62 -55.43
N ALA A 15 38.86 -30.90 -56.42
CA ALA A 15 38.18 -29.77 -57.04
C ALA A 15 36.97 -30.14 -57.92
N SER A 16 36.97 -31.32 -58.53
CA SER A 16 35.84 -31.85 -59.32
C SER A 16 35.10 -32.93 -58.56
N ARG A 17 33.81 -33.12 -58.88
CA ARG A 17 33.00 -34.17 -58.27
C ARG A 17 33.66 -35.53 -58.51
N THR A 18 34.09 -36.16 -57.43
CA THR A 18 34.82 -37.43 -57.44
C THR A 18 33.94 -38.46 -56.76
N HIS A 19 33.69 -39.57 -57.45
CA HIS A 19 32.90 -40.68 -56.95
C HIS A 19 33.82 -41.89 -56.75
N LEU A 20 33.83 -42.44 -55.53
CA LEU A 20 34.51 -43.68 -55.19
C LEU A 20 33.47 -44.71 -54.78
N GLU A 21 33.42 -45.82 -55.50
CA GLU A 21 32.56 -46.96 -55.18
C GLU A 21 33.37 -48.05 -54.50
N PHE A 22 32.78 -48.66 -53.48
CA PHE A 22 33.43 -49.66 -52.65
C PHE A 22 32.64 -50.97 -52.73
N SER A 23 33.36 -52.07 -52.91
CA SER A 23 32.78 -53.42 -52.88
C SER A 23 32.92 -54.02 -51.48
N PRO A 24 32.04 -54.97 -51.09
CA PRO A 24 32.23 -55.74 -49.87
C PRO A 24 33.59 -56.45 -49.86
N GLY A 25 34.30 -56.40 -48.74
CA GLY A 25 35.64 -56.98 -48.58
C GLY A 25 36.71 -55.94 -48.23
N ILE A 26 37.96 -56.22 -48.59
CA ILE A 26 39.10 -55.34 -48.30
C ILE A 26 39.38 -54.48 -49.54
N THR A 27 39.27 -53.15 -49.38
CA THR A 27 39.64 -52.19 -50.43
C THR A 27 40.93 -51.47 -50.05
N ALA A 28 41.96 -51.54 -50.90
CA ALA A 28 43.22 -50.84 -50.69
C ALA A 28 43.34 -49.63 -51.64
N VAL A 29 43.66 -48.46 -51.08
CA VAL A 29 43.87 -47.22 -51.85
C VAL A 29 45.37 -46.96 -51.95
N VAL A 30 45.95 -47.20 -53.14
CA VAL A 30 47.39 -47.03 -53.42
C VAL A 30 47.63 -45.86 -54.37
N GLY A 31 48.84 -45.29 -54.33
CA GLY A 31 49.23 -44.18 -55.19
C GLY A 31 50.56 -43.56 -54.74
N PRO A 32 51.14 -42.62 -55.51
CA PRO A 32 52.39 -41.95 -55.15
C PRO A 32 52.26 -41.05 -53.91
N ASN A 33 53.38 -40.73 -53.27
CA ASN A 33 53.39 -39.80 -52.13
C ASN A 33 52.89 -38.42 -52.57
N GLY A 34 52.02 -37.80 -51.77
CA GLY A 34 51.40 -36.52 -52.12
C GLY A 34 50.16 -36.60 -53.03
N ALA A 35 49.76 -37.78 -53.50
CA ALA A 35 48.58 -37.95 -54.38
C ALA A 35 47.21 -37.72 -53.70
N GLY A 36 47.16 -37.15 -52.49
CA GLY A 36 45.91 -36.88 -51.78
C GLY A 36 45.25 -38.09 -51.11
N LYS A 37 45.95 -39.25 -51.02
CA LYS A 37 45.42 -40.48 -50.37
C LYS A 37 44.87 -40.22 -48.98
N SER A 38 45.62 -39.47 -48.17
CA SER A 38 45.20 -39.16 -46.81
C SER A 38 44.00 -38.19 -46.74
N ASN A 39 43.73 -37.42 -47.79
CA ASN A 39 42.55 -36.55 -47.85
C ASN A 39 41.26 -37.36 -48.05
N VAL A 40 41.34 -38.56 -48.63
CA VAL A 40 40.20 -39.50 -48.69
C VAL A 40 39.80 -39.92 -47.26
N ALA A 41 40.76 -40.29 -46.42
CA ALA A 41 40.49 -40.63 -45.01
C ALA A 41 39.95 -39.42 -44.22
N ASP A 42 40.50 -38.22 -44.44
CA ASP A 42 40.00 -36.99 -43.80
C ASP A 42 38.57 -36.67 -44.21
N SER A 43 38.19 -36.92 -45.47
CA SER A 43 36.83 -36.69 -45.97
C SER A 43 35.81 -37.60 -45.27
N MET A 44 36.18 -38.87 -45.05
CA MET A 44 35.37 -39.83 -44.29
C MET A 44 35.24 -39.39 -42.83
N ARG A 45 36.34 -38.99 -42.18
CA ARG A 45 36.30 -38.49 -40.80
C ARG A 45 35.44 -37.23 -40.67
N TRP A 46 35.53 -36.32 -41.64
CA TRP A 46 34.80 -35.06 -41.65
C TRP A 46 33.29 -35.25 -41.81
N VAL A 47 32.85 -36.12 -42.73
CA VAL A 47 31.42 -36.40 -42.94
C VAL A 47 30.82 -37.20 -41.77
N LEU A 48 31.64 -38.00 -41.05
CA LEU A 48 31.24 -38.69 -39.82
C LEU A 48 31.12 -37.77 -38.58
N GLY A 49 31.30 -36.46 -38.74
CA GLY A 49 30.98 -35.47 -37.72
C GLY A 49 32.16 -34.92 -36.93
N GLU A 50 33.41 -35.18 -37.34
CA GLU A 50 34.60 -34.60 -36.71
C GLU A 50 34.58 -33.06 -36.81
N GLN A 51 34.72 -32.39 -35.66
CA GLN A 51 34.71 -30.92 -35.58
C GLN A 51 36.12 -30.32 -35.46
N SER A 52 37.09 -31.09 -34.98
CA SER A 52 38.44 -30.62 -34.74
C SER A 52 39.22 -30.43 -36.03
N MET A 53 39.49 -29.17 -36.40
CA MET A 53 40.29 -28.82 -37.56
C MET A 53 41.72 -29.35 -37.46
N ARG A 54 42.27 -29.44 -36.24
CA ARG A 54 43.60 -30.02 -35.98
C ARG A 54 43.66 -31.49 -36.42
N GLN A 55 42.61 -32.27 -36.14
CA GLN A 55 42.54 -33.68 -36.54
C GLN A 55 42.33 -33.86 -38.05
N LEU A 56 41.69 -32.88 -38.69
CA LEU A 56 41.51 -32.81 -40.13
C LEU A 56 42.70 -32.15 -40.84
N ARG A 57 43.82 -31.91 -40.16
CA ARG A 57 45.05 -31.29 -40.72
C ARG A 57 44.79 -29.94 -41.39
N GLY A 58 43.92 -29.13 -40.79
CA GLY A 58 43.63 -27.75 -41.15
C GLY A 58 43.84 -26.81 -39.95
N LYS A 59 44.01 -25.51 -40.20
CA LYS A 59 44.08 -24.48 -39.15
C LYS A 59 42.74 -23.75 -39.00
N LYS A 60 42.02 -23.56 -40.11
CA LYS A 60 40.70 -22.90 -40.18
C LYS A 60 39.67 -23.80 -40.86
N SER A 61 38.38 -23.52 -40.65
CA SER A 61 37.28 -24.22 -41.33
C SER A 61 37.36 -24.14 -42.85
N ASP A 62 37.83 -22.99 -43.35
CA ASP A 62 37.93 -22.72 -44.78
C ASP A 62 39.02 -23.55 -45.45
N ASP A 63 40.00 -24.07 -44.70
CA ASP A 63 41.09 -24.90 -45.21
C ASP A 63 40.60 -26.27 -45.72
N ILE A 64 39.36 -26.64 -45.37
CA ILE A 64 38.69 -27.84 -45.89
C ILE A 64 38.22 -27.62 -47.32
N ILE A 65 37.96 -26.38 -47.73
CA ILE A 65 37.45 -26.03 -49.05
C ILE A 65 38.63 -25.86 -50.02
N PHE A 66 38.52 -26.42 -51.22
CA PHE A 66 39.55 -26.32 -52.25
C PHE A 66 39.93 -24.85 -52.50
N ALA A 67 41.19 -24.52 -52.23
CA ALA A 67 41.73 -23.16 -52.28
C ALA A 67 42.18 -22.72 -53.68
N GLY A 68 42.04 -23.57 -54.71
CA GLY A 68 42.52 -23.32 -56.07
C GLY A 68 43.87 -23.96 -56.36
N SER A 69 44.18 -24.15 -57.65
CA SER A 69 45.49 -24.62 -58.15
C SER A 69 45.84 -23.93 -59.47
N GLN A 70 47.03 -24.17 -60.05
CA GLN A 70 47.52 -23.55 -61.30
C GLN A 70 46.68 -23.84 -62.58
N GLY A 71 45.45 -24.32 -62.46
CA GLY A 71 44.49 -24.49 -63.55
C GLY A 71 43.01 -24.60 -63.13
N LYS A 72 42.68 -24.39 -61.84
CA LYS A 72 41.28 -24.43 -61.35
C LYS A 72 41.06 -23.35 -60.29
N ALA A 73 39.98 -22.59 -60.42
CA ALA A 73 39.57 -21.56 -59.46
C ALA A 73 39.20 -22.17 -58.09
N ALA A 74 39.35 -21.36 -57.04
CA ALA A 74 38.91 -21.72 -55.70
C ALA A 74 37.38 -21.90 -55.67
N LEU A 75 36.91 -22.91 -54.94
CA LEU A 75 35.48 -23.17 -54.77
C LEU A 75 34.95 -22.47 -53.51
N GLY A 76 33.66 -22.13 -53.52
CA GLY A 76 32.97 -21.49 -52.39
C GLY A 76 32.43 -22.47 -51.34
N MET A 77 32.41 -23.77 -51.66
CA MET A 77 31.79 -24.82 -50.85
C MET A 77 32.54 -26.15 -51.01
N ALA A 78 32.59 -26.92 -49.92
CA ALA A 78 32.99 -28.32 -49.92
C ALA A 78 31.81 -29.20 -49.52
N GLU A 79 31.57 -30.27 -50.27
CA GLU A 79 30.55 -31.29 -50.02
C GLU A 79 31.21 -32.66 -49.99
N VAL A 80 30.93 -33.43 -48.94
CA VAL A 80 31.27 -34.85 -48.88
C VAL A 80 30.02 -35.63 -48.52
N SER A 81 29.72 -36.67 -49.30
CA SER A 81 28.59 -37.59 -49.08
C SER A 81 29.10 -39.01 -48.91
N LEU A 82 28.72 -39.66 -47.81
CA LEU A 82 29.06 -41.04 -47.48
C LEU A 82 27.77 -41.88 -47.55
N THR A 83 27.72 -42.85 -48.47
CA THR A 83 26.59 -43.78 -48.59
C THR A 83 26.96 -45.13 -47.98
N LEU A 84 26.19 -45.53 -46.97
CA LEU A 84 26.32 -46.78 -46.23
C LEU A 84 25.15 -47.70 -46.63
N ASP A 85 25.46 -48.96 -46.94
CA ASP A 85 24.45 -49.97 -47.19
C ASP A 85 23.91 -50.49 -45.84
N ASN A 86 22.61 -50.34 -45.60
CA ASN A 86 21.89 -50.74 -44.39
C ASN A 86 20.89 -51.89 -44.67
N SER A 87 21.10 -52.70 -45.70
CA SER A 87 20.25 -53.87 -46.02
C SER A 87 20.11 -54.86 -44.85
N THR A 88 21.08 -54.90 -43.94
CA THR A 88 21.07 -55.74 -42.73
C THR A 88 20.24 -55.17 -41.57
N GLY A 89 19.65 -53.97 -41.71
CA GLY A 89 18.85 -53.31 -40.66
C GLY A 89 19.63 -52.94 -39.40
N TRP A 90 20.95 -52.72 -39.52
CA TRP A 90 21.84 -52.47 -38.39
C TRP A 90 21.59 -51.11 -37.74
N VAL A 91 21.24 -50.12 -38.56
CA VAL A 91 20.78 -48.80 -38.10
C VAL A 91 19.26 -48.79 -38.16
N PRO A 92 18.55 -48.32 -37.11
CA PRO A 92 17.09 -48.24 -37.10
C PRO A 92 16.60 -47.13 -38.05
N SER A 93 16.52 -47.46 -39.34
CA SER A 93 16.06 -46.58 -40.41
C SER A 93 15.19 -47.37 -41.38
N GLU A 94 14.16 -46.71 -41.91
CA GLU A 94 13.27 -47.28 -42.93
C GLU A 94 13.95 -47.43 -44.31
N TYR A 95 15.14 -46.84 -44.48
CA TYR A 95 15.88 -46.87 -45.73
C TYR A 95 16.96 -47.96 -45.75
N SER A 96 17.03 -48.70 -46.86
CA SER A 96 18.06 -49.71 -47.12
C SER A 96 19.45 -49.10 -47.41
N GLU A 97 19.50 -47.80 -47.74
CA GLU A 97 20.74 -47.04 -47.90
C GLU A 97 20.66 -45.74 -47.10
N ILE A 98 21.74 -45.43 -46.38
CA ILE A 98 21.86 -44.22 -45.57
C ILE A 98 22.98 -43.37 -46.17
N THR A 99 22.64 -42.21 -46.71
CA THR A 99 23.61 -41.23 -47.19
C THR A 99 23.73 -40.08 -46.20
N VAL A 100 24.90 -39.94 -45.59
CA VAL A 100 25.25 -38.81 -44.74
C VAL A 100 26.04 -37.80 -45.58
N THR A 101 25.57 -36.57 -45.66
CA THR A 101 26.22 -35.49 -46.40
C THR A 101 26.56 -34.35 -45.48
N ARG A 102 27.79 -33.83 -45.58
CA ARG A 102 28.22 -32.60 -44.91
C ARG A 102 28.64 -31.58 -45.96
N ARG A 103 28.09 -30.37 -45.83
CA ARG A 103 28.48 -29.20 -46.64
C ARG A 103 29.06 -28.13 -45.74
N SER A 104 30.08 -27.44 -46.23
CA SER A 104 30.63 -26.26 -45.57
C SER A 104 30.91 -25.18 -46.59
N TYR A 105 30.54 -23.97 -46.23
CA TYR A 105 30.66 -22.78 -47.06
C TYR A 105 31.73 -21.85 -46.50
N ARG A 106 32.37 -21.04 -47.35
CA ARG A 106 33.33 -20.01 -46.91
C ARG A 106 32.72 -18.93 -46.01
N SER A 107 31.40 -18.84 -45.93
CA SER A 107 30.68 -17.99 -44.95
C SER A 107 30.80 -18.50 -43.51
N GLY A 108 31.31 -19.72 -43.29
CA GLY A 108 31.37 -20.39 -41.99
C GLY A 108 30.15 -21.25 -41.68
N GLU A 109 29.12 -21.23 -42.54
CA GLU A 109 27.94 -22.08 -42.39
C GLU A 109 28.26 -23.54 -42.70
N ASN A 110 27.72 -24.44 -41.88
CA ASN A 110 27.83 -25.89 -42.07
C ASN A 110 26.43 -26.48 -42.16
N GLU A 111 26.19 -27.30 -43.17
CA GLU A 111 24.94 -28.03 -43.34
C GLU A 111 25.18 -29.54 -43.25
N TYR A 112 24.29 -30.21 -42.54
CA TYR A 112 24.30 -31.65 -42.37
C TYR A 112 23.02 -32.22 -42.96
N LEU A 113 23.15 -33.25 -43.79
CA LEU A 113 22.01 -33.91 -44.41
C LEU A 113 22.10 -35.42 -44.21
N ILE A 114 20.95 -36.03 -43.94
CA ILE A 114 20.77 -37.48 -43.98
C ILE A 114 19.73 -37.76 -45.06
N ASN A 115 20.06 -38.59 -46.05
CA ASN A 115 19.19 -38.89 -47.19
C ASN A 115 18.61 -37.61 -47.85
N LYS A 116 19.46 -36.59 -48.04
CA LYS A 116 19.13 -35.26 -48.59
C LYS A 116 18.19 -34.40 -47.73
N GLN A 117 17.81 -34.81 -46.53
CA GLN A 117 17.05 -34.00 -45.58
C GLN A 117 17.98 -33.26 -44.63
N LYS A 118 17.77 -31.96 -44.42
CA LYS A 118 18.58 -31.12 -43.53
C LYS A 118 18.30 -31.48 -42.07
N VAL A 119 19.35 -31.80 -41.32
CA VAL A 119 19.28 -32.22 -39.91
C VAL A 119 20.31 -31.45 -39.07
N ARG A 120 20.19 -31.51 -37.75
CA ARG A 120 21.21 -30.94 -36.86
C ARG A 120 22.38 -31.91 -36.73
N LEU A 121 23.56 -31.39 -36.41
CA LEU A 121 24.74 -32.22 -36.13
C LEU A 121 24.47 -33.22 -34.99
N LYS A 122 23.73 -32.83 -33.95
CA LYS A 122 23.35 -33.73 -32.85
C LYS A 122 22.60 -34.97 -33.37
N ASP A 123 21.75 -34.79 -34.37
CA ASP A 123 20.96 -35.88 -34.96
C ASP A 123 21.85 -36.82 -35.81
N VAL A 124 22.81 -36.28 -36.56
CA VAL A 124 23.83 -37.07 -37.27
C VAL A 124 24.69 -37.88 -36.31
N LEU A 125 25.19 -37.23 -35.24
CA LEU A 125 26.00 -37.90 -34.22
C LEU A 125 25.22 -39.00 -33.49
N LEU A 126 23.94 -38.78 -33.21
CA LEU A 126 23.08 -39.78 -32.57
C LEU A 126 22.85 -40.99 -33.46
N LEU A 127 22.55 -40.77 -34.76
CA LEU A 127 22.38 -41.85 -35.73
C LEU A 127 23.68 -42.67 -35.88
N LEU A 128 24.82 -41.99 -35.99
CA LEU A 128 26.13 -42.62 -36.12
C LEU A 128 26.55 -43.34 -34.83
N ALA A 129 26.21 -42.80 -33.65
CA ALA A 129 26.44 -43.46 -32.37
C ALA A 129 25.60 -44.75 -32.22
N GLN A 130 24.34 -44.74 -32.68
CA GLN A 130 23.51 -45.94 -32.76
C GLN A 130 24.10 -46.99 -33.73
N ALA A 131 24.68 -46.54 -34.85
CA ALA A 131 25.39 -47.38 -35.79
C ALA A 131 26.75 -47.90 -35.28
N ARG A 132 27.26 -47.33 -34.17
CA ARG A 132 28.63 -47.51 -33.63
C ARG A 132 29.74 -47.02 -34.56
N ILE A 133 29.46 -46.01 -35.40
CA ILE A 133 30.38 -45.45 -36.41
C ILE A 133 30.47 -43.93 -36.19
N GLY A 134 30.94 -43.50 -35.01
CA GLY A 134 31.07 -42.07 -34.63
C GLY A 134 32.47 -41.49 -34.88
N HIS A 135 32.62 -40.16 -34.85
CA HIS A 135 33.93 -39.49 -34.94
C HIS A 135 34.90 -39.84 -33.80
N ASP A 136 34.39 -40.01 -32.57
CA ASP A 136 35.16 -40.49 -31.40
C ASP A 136 35.36 -42.02 -31.39
N SER A 137 34.74 -42.74 -32.34
CA SER A 137 34.86 -44.20 -32.41
C SER A 137 36.20 -44.59 -33.03
N TYR A 138 36.71 -45.75 -32.64
CA TYR A 138 37.93 -46.41 -33.13
C TYR A 138 37.91 -46.76 -34.64
N THR A 139 36.89 -46.33 -35.38
CA THR A 139 36.64 -46.68 -36.78
C THR A 139 37.59 -46.00 -37.77
N VAL A 140 38.13 -44.81 -37.44
CA VAL A 140 39.09 -44.11 -38.31
C VAL A 140 40.39 -43.84 -37.57
N VAL A 141 41.41 -44.66 -37.82
CA VAL A 141 42.76 -44.50 -37.25
C VAL A 141 43.60 -43.61 -38.14
N GLY A 142 43.99 -42.44 -37.62
CA GLY A 142 44.87 -41.49 -38.30
C GLY A 142 46.33 -41.67 -37.90
N GLN A 143 47.22 -40.96 -38.61
CA GLN A 143 48.66 -40.99 -38.33
C GLN A 143 48.96 -40.47 -36.91
N GLY A 144 49.69 -41.25 -36.10
CA GLY A 144 50.06 -40.90 -34.72
C GLY A 144 48.99 -41.15 -33.64
N LEU A 145 47.76 -41.54 -34.02
CA LEU A 145 46.69 -41.82 -33.05
C LEU A 145 46.94 -43.11 -32.24
N ILE A 146 47.69 -44.07 -32.79
CA ILE A 146 48.04 -45.31 -32.09
C ILE A 146 48.99 -45.01 -30.91
N ASP A 147 50.03 -44.19 -31.14
CA ASP A 147 50.96 -43.76 -30.08
C ASP A 147 50.26 -42.88 -29.03
N ALA A 148 49.31 -42.05 -29.47
CA ALA A 148 48.49 -41.25 -28.57
C ALA A 148 47.55 -42.12 -27.72
N ALA A 149 46.93 -43.16 -28.29
CA ALA A 149 46.04 -44.08 -27.57
C ALA A 149 46.79 -44.82 -26.44
N LEU A 150 48.05 -45.18 -26.66
CA LEU A 150 48.90 -45.82 -25.65
C LEU A 150 49.28 -44.87 -24.50
N SER A 151 49.28 -43.56 -24.74
CA SER A 151 49.64 -42.52 -23.76
C SER A 151 48.44 -41.80 -23.11
N LEU A 152 47.20 -42.21 -23.41
CA LEU A 152 45.98 -41.65 -22.79
C LEU A 152 45.95 -41.86 -21.27
N ARG A 153 45.48 -40.84 -20.55
CA ARG A 153 45.19 -40.91 -19.12
C ARG A 153 44.02 -41.87 -18.84
N ALA A 154 43.92 -42.37 -17.62
CA ALA A 154 42.88 -43.34 -17.24
C ALA A 154 41.45 -42.83 -17.51
N GLU A 155 41.19 -41.53 -17.30
CA GLU A 155 39.89 -40.89 -17.53
C GLU A 155 39.53 -40.81 -19.02
N GLU A 156 40.48 -40.43 -19.87
CA GLU A 156 40.30 -40.37 -21.32
C GLU A 156 40.16 -41.77 -21.92
N ARG A 157 40.92 -42.72 -21.38
CA ARG A 157 40.82 -44.14 -21.76
C ARG A 157 39.48 -44.75 -21.36
N ARG A 158 38.93 -44.36 -20.21
CA ARG A 158 37.59 -44.76 -19.77
C ARG A 158 36.53 -44.31 -20.76
N ALA A 159 36.60 -43.09 -21.28
CA ALA A 159 35.66 -42.62 -22.30
C ALA A 159 35.65 -43.53 -23.55
N LEU A 160 36.81 -44.05 -23.98
CA LEU A 160 36.88 -45.03 -25.07
C LEU A 160 36.18 -46.35 -24.73
N PHE A 161 36.33 -46.84 -23.50
CA PHE A 161 35.62 -48.05 -23.05
C PHE A 161 34.11 -47.84 -22.93
N GLU A 162 33.67 -46.67 -22.47
CA GLU A 162 32.25 -46.33 -22.36
C GLU A 162 31.59 -46.18 -23.74
N ASP A 163 32.32 -45.65 -24.72
CA ASP A 163 31.88 -45.62 -26.13
C ASP A 163 31.83 -47.03 -26.73
N ALA A 164 32.84 -47.86 -26.48
CA ALA A 164 32.85 -49.27 -26.91
C ALA A 164 31.74 -50.11 -26.26
N ALA A 165 31.40 -49.82 -24.99
CA ALA A 165 30.29 -50.45 -24.28
C ALA A 165 28.91 -49.93 -24.73
N GLY A 166 28.84 -48.88 -25.56
CA GLY A 166 27.60 -48.34 -26.11
C GLY A 166 26.71 -47.62 -25.09
N ILE A 167 27.26 -47.18 -23.95
CA ILE A 167 26.46 -46.54 -22.88
C ILE A 167 26.32 -45.03 -23.05
N ARG A 168 27.11 -44.43 -23.95
CA ARG A 168 27.17 -42.97 -24.18
C ARG A 168 25.82 -42.34 -24.58
N PRO A 169 24.97 -42.94 -25.43
CA PRO A 169 23.64 -42.38 -25.74
C PRO A 169 22.74 -42.26 -24.50
N PHE A 170 22.80 -43.23 -23.59
CA PHE A 170 22.01 -43.23 -22.35
C PHE A 170 22.52 -42.19 -21.34
N GLN A 171 23.84 -42.00 -21.26
CA GLN A 171 24.43 -40.94 -20.43
C GLN A 171 24.00 -39.55 -20.90
N VAL A 172 24.00 -39.31 -22.22
CA VAL A 172 23.54 -38.05 -22.82
C VAL A 172 22.05 -37.82 -22.55
N GLN A 173 21.22 -38.85 -22.70
CA GLN A 173 19.79 -38.77 -22.39
C GLN A 173 19.54 -38.48 -20.90
N ARG A 174 20.31 -39.10 -20.00
CA ARG A 174 20.21 -38.85 -18.56
C ARG A 174 20.56 -37.41 -18.22
N ALA A 175 21.66 -36.89 -18.74
CA ALA A 175 22.08 -35.51 -18.50
C ALA A 175 21.05 -34.49 -19.04
N ASP A 176 20.49 -34.73 -20.23
CA ASP A 176 19.42 -33.90 -20.79
C ASP A 176 18.14 -33.95 -19.90
N ALA A 177 17.78 -35.13 -19.38
CA ALA A 177 16.63 -35.28 -18.49
C ALA A 177 16.84 -34.59 -17.13
N GLU A 178 18.02 -34.73 -16.52
CA GLU A 178 18.40 -34.06 -15.27
C GLU A 178 18.34 -32.53 -15.42
N ASN A 179 18.83 -31.99 -16.55
CA ASN A 179 18.74 -30.56 -16.82
C ASN A 179 17.30 -30.06 -16.99
N ARG A 180 16.44 -30.83 -17.68
CA ARG A 180 15.01 -30.50 -17.81
C ARG A 180 14.30 -30.53 -16.46
N LEU A 181 14.64 -31.48 -15.60
CA LEU A 181 14.06 -31.60 -14.27
C LEU A 181 14.43 -30.39 -13.40
N LYS A 182 15.72 -30.00 -13.39
CA LYS A 182 16.18 -28.78 -12.70
C LYS A 182 15.48 -27.51 -13.20
N GLN A 183 15.31 -27.36 -14.52
CA GLN A 183 14.57 -26.22 -15.08
C GLN A 183 13.10 -26.22 -14.63
N THR A 184 12.48 -27.40 -14.54
CA THR A 184 11.09 -27.54 -14.11
C THR A 184 10.93 -27.18 -12.64
N GLU A 185 11.87 -27.61 -11.78
CA GLU A 185 11.89 -27.25 -10.37
C GLU A 185 12.00 -25.73 -10.17
N GLN A 186 12.92 -25.08 -10.90
CA GLN A 186 13.04 -23.61 -10.88
C GLN A 186 11.76 -22.91 -11.35
N ASN A 187 11.09 -23.44 -12.37
CA ASN A 187 9.82 -22.88 -12.84
C ASN A 187 8.70 -23.03 -11.80
N ILE A 188 8.66 -24.14 -11.07
CA ILE A 188 7.68 -24.35 -9.98
C ILE A 188 7.94 -23.39 -8.82
N GLU A 189 9.20 -23.18 -8.45
CA GLU A 189 9.59 -22.22 -7.42
C GLU A 189 9.12 -20.80 -7.80
N ARG A 190 9.39 -20.37 -9.03
CA ARG A 190 8.91 -19.08 -9.55
C ARG A 190 7.38 -18.97 -9.56
N LEU A 191 6.66 -20.04 -9.89
CA LEU A 191 5.20 -20.03 -9.85
C LEU A 191 4.67 -19.88 -8.42
N ARG A 192 5.32 -20.52 -7.43
CA ARG A 192 4.96 -20.34 -6.01
C ARG A 192 5.19 -18.91 -5.56
N ASP A 193 6.30 -18.29 -5.98
CA ASP A 193 6.57 -16.88 -5.67
C ASP A 193 5.46 -15.97 -6.22
N ILE A 194 5.10 -16.14 -7.51
CA ILE A 194 4.03 -15.35 -8.14
C ILE A 194 2.69 -15.55 -7.42
N VAL A 195 2.33 -16.78 -7.06
CA VAL A 195 1.10 -17.07 -6.31
C VAL A 195 1.12 -16.37 -4.96
N SER A 196 2.24 -16.46 -4.23
CA SER A 196 2.41 -15.81 -2.92
C SER A 196 2.41 -14.28 -2.99
N GLU A 197 2.78 -13.69 -4.12
CA GLU A 197 2.69 -12.24 -4.37
C GLU A 197 1.25 -11.80 -4.66
N ILE A 198 0.47 -12.61 -5.37
CA ILE A 198 -0.90 -12.28 -5.79
C ILE A 198 -1.91 -12.55 -4.66
N GLU A 199 -1.72 -13.60 -3.87
CA GLU A 199 -2.67 -14.02 -2.82
C GLU A 199 -3.00 -12.91 -1.80
N PRO A 200 -2.05 -12.09 -1.30
CA PRO A 200 -2.34 -10.96 -0.43
C PRO A 200 -3.14 -9.85 -1.12
N ARG A 201 -3.07 -9.72 -2.45
CA ARG A 201 -3.82 -8.71 -3.22
C ARG A 201 -5.29 -9.08 -3.37
N MET A 202 -5.65 -10.36 -3.25
CA MET A 202 -7.03 -10.84 -3.43
C MET A 202 -7.98 -10.33 -2.34
N ALA A 203 -7.54 -10.29 -1.08
CA ALA A 203 -8.36 -9.83 0.03
C ALA A 203 -8.81 -8.36 -0.11
N PRO A 204 -7.93 -7.37 -0.36
CA PRO A 204 -8.34 -5.99 -0.56
C PRO A 204 -9.16 -5.81 -1.84
N LEU A 205 -8.87 -6.55 -2.92
CA LEU A 205 -9.68 -6.54 -4.14
C LEU A 205 -11.11 -7.06 -3.90
N ALA A 206 -11.27 -8.11 -3.09
CA ALA A 206 -12.58 -8.62 -2.71
C ALA A 206 -13.36 -7.62 -1.85
N GLU A 207 -12.69 -6.90 -0.95
CA GLU A 207 -13.31 -5.84 -0.15
C GLU A 207 -13.72 -4.64 -1.03
N GLN A 208 -12.86 -4.23 -1.98
CA GLN A 208 -13.18 -3.20 -2.96
C GLN A 208 -14.38 -3.59 -3.83
N ALA A 209 -14.47 -4.85 -4.27
CA ALA A 209 -15.61 -5.34 -5.02
C ALA A 209 -16.91 -5.29 -4.19
N LYS A 210 -16.86 -5.69 -2.92
CA LYS A 210 -18.02 -5.56 -2.01
C LYS A 210 -18.47 -4.11 -1.87
N ARG A 211 -17.54 -3.17 -1.64
CA ARG A 211 -17.85 -1.73 -1.54
C ARG A 211 -18.42 -1.18 -2.84
N ALA A 212 -17.92 -1.61 -4.00
CA ALA A 212 -18.45 -1.18 -5.29
C ALA A 212 -19.90 -1.66 -5.51
N VAL A 213 -20.20 -2.91 -5.14
CA VAL A 213 -21.57 -3.45 -5.21
C VAL A 213 -22.49 -2.69 -4.25
N GLU A 214 -22.04 -2.42 -3.03
CA GLU A 214 -22.83 -1.67 -2.03
C GLU A 214 -23.07 -0.22 -2.47
N PHE A 215 -22.05 0.45 -3.01
CA PHE A 215 -22.18 1.77 -3.60
C PHE A 215 -23.22 1.78 -4.73
N THR A 216 -23.18 0.79 -5.62
CA THR A 216 -24.13 0.70 -6.75
C THR A 216 -25.56 0.59 -6.21
N ARG A 217 -25.79 -0.30 -5.24
CA ARG A 217 -27.11 -0.45 -4.58
C ARG A 217 -27.58 0.85 -3.93
N LEU A 218 -26.72 1.49 -3.13
CA LEU A 218 -27.07 2.74 -2.45
C LEU A 218 -27.32 3.89 -3.44
N ASN A 219 -26.59 3.93 -4.55
CA ASN A 219 -26.78 4.93 -5.60
C ASN A 219 -28.09 4.73 -6.36
N ASP A 220 -28.50 3.47 -6.57
CA ASP A 220 -29.80 3.13 -7.16
C ASP A 220 -30.95 3.52 -6.20
N GLU A 221 -30.85 3.18 -4.91
CA GLU A 221 -31.79 3.60 -3.87
C GLU A 221 -31.89 5.15 -3.80
N LEU A 222 -30.74 5.84 -3.85
CA LEU A 222 -30.70 7.30 -3.89
C LEU A 222 -31.40 7.85 -5.14
N HIS A 223 -31.16 7.25 -6.31
CA HIS A 223 -31.82 7.66 -7.55
C HIS A 223 -33.35 7.51 -7.48
N GLU A 224 -33.84 6.41 -6.93
CA GLU A 224 -35.29 6.21 -6.72
C GLU A 224 -35.89 7.27 -5.80
N ILE A 225 -35.23 7.56 -4.67
CA ILE A 225 -35.68 8.58 -3.72
C ILE A 225 -35.62 9.97 -4.35
N LEU A 226 -34.55 10.29 -5.08
CA LEU A 226 -34.41 11.57 -5.78
C LEU A 226 -35.49 11.75 -6.84
N LEU A 227 -35.79 10.72 -7.64
CA LEU A 227 -36.89 10.75 -8.60
C LEU A 227 -38.23 11.04 -7.93
N ALA A 228 -38.53 10.38 -6.81
CA ALA A 228 -39.74 10.63 -6.04
C ALA A 228 -39.78 12.08 -5.49
N TRP A 229 -38.65 12.57 -4.96
CA TRP A 229 -38.53 13.93 -4.45
C TRP A 229 -38.70 14.98 -5.56
N TYR A 230 -38.01 14.82 -6.69
CA TYR A 230 -38.13 15.71 -7.83
C TYR A 230 -39.55 15.70 -8.42
N ALA A 231 -40.20 14.54 -8.50
CA ALA A 231 -41.59 14.45 -8.91
C ALA A 231 -42.53 15.22 -7.96
N LEU A 232 -42.30 15.12 -6.64
CA LEU A 232 -43.05 15.89 -5.64
C LEU A 232 -42.79 17.40 -5.79
N GLN A 233 -41.54 17.82 -5.92
CA GLN A 233 -41.20 19.24 -6.12
C GLN A 233 -41.80 19.78 -7.41
N TRP A 234 -41.71 19.03 -8.50
CA TRP A 234 -42.32 19.39 -9.78
C TRP A 234 -43.83 19.54 -9.65
N ARG A 235 -44.50 18.62 -8.94
CA ARG A 235 -45.94 18.71 -8.69
C ARG A 235 -46.28 19.95 -7.86
N ARG A 236 -45.52 20.26 -6.82
CA ARG A 236 -45.72 21.49 -6.02
C ARG A 236 -45.53 22.74 -6.86
N LEU A 237 -44.46 22.82 -7.65
CA LEU A 237 -44.18 23.93 -8.55
C LEU A 237 -45.27 24.08 -9.62
N SER A 238 -45.75 22.98 -10.18
CA SER A 238 -46.83 22.98 -11.18
C SER A 238 -48.13 23.51 -10.59
N ILE A 239 -48.50 23.06 -9.38
CA ILE A 239 -49.69 23.55 -8.67
C ILE A 239 -49.53 25.04 -8.34
N THR A 240 -48.37 25.46 -7.80
CA THR A 240 -48.13 26.88 -7.50
C THR A 240 -48.20 27.75 -8.76
N ARG A 241 -47.68 27.26 -9.88
CA ARG A 241 -47.78 27.93 -11.18
C ARG A 241 -49.24 28.03 -11.63
N GLU A 242 -50.02 26.95 -11.56
CA GLU A 242 -51.45 27.00 -11.91
C GLU A 242 -52.22 28.02 -11.07
N TYR A 243 -51.95 28.10 -9.76
CA TYR A 243 -52.53 29.12 -8.89
C TYR A 243 -52.08 30.54 -9.27
N ALA A 244 -50.80 30.72 -9.60
CA ALA A 244 -50.28 32.01 -10.04
C ALA A 244 -50.91 32.46 -11.38
N ASP A 245 -51.00 31.55 -12.35
CA ASP A 245 -51.65 31.79 -13.65
C ASP A 245 -53.14 32.12 -13.47
N LEU A 246 -53.83 31.45 -12.54
CA LEU A 246 -55.23 31.75 -12.23
C LEU A 246 -55.38 33.15 -11.58
N ALA A 247 -54.52 33.47 -10.61
CA ALA A 247 -54.52 34.77 -9.95
C ALA A 247 -54.16 35.92 -10.91
N GLU A 248 -53.21 35.71 -11.84
CA GLU A 248 -52.88 36.67 -12.89
C GLU A 248 -54.09 36.91 -13.80
N ARG A 249 -54.80 35.84 -14.21
CA ARG A 249 -56.02 35.97 -15.02
C ARG A 249 -57.13 36.73 -14.29
N GLU A 250 -57.36 36.43 -13.01
CA GLU A 250 -58.35 37.13 -12.19
C GLU A 250 -58.00 38.62 -12.06
N GLN A 251 -56.74 38.92 -11.76
CA GLN A 251 -56.27 40.30 -11.64
C GLN A 251 -56.34 41.04 -12.97
N GLY A 252 -56.00 40.38 -14.08
CA GLY A 252 -56.15 40.93 -15.43
C GLY A 252 -57.62 41.23 -15.79
N GLN A 253 -58.56 40.38 -15.36
CA GLN A 253 -60.00 40.66 -15.52
C GLN A 253 -60.44 41.86 -14.67
N ARG A 254 -59.97 41.96 -13.42
CA ARG A 254 -60.26 43.10 -12.54
C ARG A 254 -59.73 44.41 -13.10
N VAL A 255 -58.52 44.42 -13.64
CA VAL A 255 -57.95 45.59 -14.31
C VAL A 255 -58.80 45.99 -15.51
N ARG A 256 -59.19 45.05 -16.39
CA ARG A 256 -60.08 45.34 -17.54
C ARG A 256 -61.44 45.89 -17.10
N GLN A 257 -62.06 45.33 -16.06
CA GLN A 257 -63.31 45.86 -15.51
C GLN A 257 -63.11 47.27 -14.93
N GLY A 258 -61.98 47.50 -14.26
CA GLY A 258 -61.55 48.82 -13.79
C GLY A 258 -61.40 49.83 -14.92
N GLU A 259 -60.75 49.45 -16.01
CA GLU A 259 -60.57 50.30 -17.20
C GLU A 259 -61.90 50.63 -17.87
N LEU A 260 -62.78 49.65 -18.05
CA LEU A 260 -64.13 49.84 -18.58
C LEU A 260 -64.95 50.79 -17.69
N THR A 261 -64.93 50.60 -16.37
CA THR A 261 -65.63 51.51 -15.45
C THR A 261 -65.04 52.92 -15.47
N LEU A 262 -63.72 53.06 -15.54
CA LEU A 262 -63.06 54.37 -15.69
C LEU A 262 -63.47 55.06 -17.00
N GLN A 263 -63.54 54.31 -18.10
CA GLN A 263 -63.98 54.82 -19.40
C GLN A 263 -65.43 55.32 -19.34
N THR A 264 -66.35 54.52 -18.79
CA THR A 264 -67.76 54.94 -18.62
C THR A 264 -67.90 56.17 -17.71
N LEU A 265 -67.13 56.26 -16.62
CA LEU A 265 -67.12 57.42 -15.73
C LEU A 265 -66.55 58.67 -16.44
N ASN A 266 -65.55 58.50 -17.29
CA ASN A 266 -64.97 59.60 -18.05
C ASN A 266 -65.96 60.12 -19.10
N GLU A 267 -66.67 59.23 -19.79
CA GLU A 267 -67.77 59.59 -20.71
C GLU A 267 -68.90 60.35 -19.98
N GLN A 268 -69.32 59.87 -18.80
CA GLN A 268 -70.29 60.57 -17.95
C GLN A 268 -69.77 61.94 -17.50
N SER A 269 -68.49 62.04 -17.11
CA SER A 269 -67.86 63.31 -16.73
C SER A 269 -67.83 64.30 -17.89
N GLN A 270 -67.51 63.84 -19.11
CA GLN A 270 -67.55 64.68 -20.31
C GLN A 270 -68.97 65.15 -20.64
N ALA A 271 -69.96 64.26 -20.54
CA ALA A 271 -71.37 64.62 -20.73
C ALA A 271 -71.83 65.68 -19.73
N LEU A 272 -71.50 65.52 -18.44
CA LEU A 272 -71.80 66.51 -17.39
C LEU A 272 -71.08 67.84 -17.62
N ARG A 273 -69.82 67.81 -18.09
CA ARG A 273 -69.09 69.04 -18.47
C ARG A 273 -69.77 69.76 -19.64
N GLY A 274 -70.23 69.01 -20.64
CA GLY A 274 -71.01 69.54 -21.76
C GLY A 274 -72.32 70.18 -21.30
N GLN A 275 -73.08 69.50 -20.44
CA GLN A 275 -74.30 70.06 -19.83
C GLN A 275 -74.01 71.34 -19.03
N ARG A 276 -72.93 71.34 -18.24
CA ARG A 276 -72.53 72.53 -17.46
C ARG A 276 -72.19 73.71 -18.36
N GLN A 277 -71.49 73.49 -19.48
CA GLN A 277 -71.19 74.54 -20.45
C GLN A 277 -72.46 75.08 -21.12
N GLN A 278 -73.41 74.20 -21.46
CA GLN A 278 -74.72 74.59 -22.00
C GLN A 278 -75.49 75.47 -21.02
N LEU A 279 -75.59 75.05 -19.75
CA LEU A 279 -76.22 75.80 -18.66
C LEU A 279 -75.53 77.14 -18.42
N GLN A 280 -74.20 77.19 -18.44
CA GLN A 280 -73.45 78.44 -18.29
C GLN A 280 -73.75 79.41 -19.44
N LYS A 281 -73.88 78.90 -20.67
CA LYS A 281 -74.29 79.70 -21.83
C LYS A 281 -75.69 80.28 -21.64
N GLN A 282 -76.65 79.46 -21.22
CA GLN A 282 -78.02 79.90 -20.91
C GLN A 282 -78.06 80.95 -19.79
N ILE A 283 -77.26 80.78 -18.73
CA ILE A 283 -77.15 81.78 -17.65
C ILE A 283 -76.59 83.09 -18.19
N ASN A 284 -75.57 83.05 -19.05
CA ASN A 284 -74.98 84.26 -19.63
C ASN A 284 -75.97 84.97 -20.56
N GLU A 285 -76.73 84.22 -21.36
CA GLU A 285 -77.82 84.75 -22.21
C GLU A 285 -78.92 85.40 -21.36
N ALA A 286 -79.36 84.74 -20.28
CA ALA A 286 -80.35 85.29 -19.36
C ALA A 286 -79.84 86.55 -18.63
N ARG A 287 -78.56 86.59 -18.23
CA ARG A 287 -77.94 87.77 -17.63
C ARG A 287 -77.86 88.93 -18.62
N ALA A 288 -77.50 88.67 -19.88
CA ALA A 288 -77.48 89.69 -20.92
C ALA A 288 -78.88 90.26 -21.17
N ALA A 289 -79.90 89.40 -21.26
CA ALA A 289 -81.30 89.82 -21.38
C ALA A 289 -81.76 90.65 -20.17
N CYS A 290 -81.41 90.23 -18.95
CA CYS A 290 -81.71 90.98 -17.73
C CYS A 290 -81.02 92.35 -17.71
N SER A 291 -79.76 92.44 -18.15
CA SER A 291 -79.03 93.71 -18.24
C SER A 291 -79.68 94.66 -19.24
N GLN A 292 -80.06 94.16 -20.42
CA GLN A 292 -80.77 94.96 -21.43
C GLN A 292 -82.13 95.46 -20.91
N ALA A 293 -82.90 94.60 -20.23
CA ALA A 293 -84.16 94.98 -19.61
C ALA A 293 -83.96 96.04 -18.52
N ASN A 294 -82.89 95.93 -17.71
CA ASN A 294 -82.58 96.90 -16.67
C ASN A 294 -82.11 98.25 -17.24
N GLU A 295 -81.32 98.24 -18.32
CA GLU A 295 -80.97 99.47 -19.05
C GLU A 295 -82.21 100.15 -19.63
N HIS A 296 -83.15 99.38 -20.17
CA HIS A 296 -84.43 99.91 -20.65
C HIS A 296 -85.27 100.49 -19.51
N ALA A 297 -85.34 99.79 -18.36
CA ALA A 297 -86.03 100.29 -17.18
C ALA A 297 -85.42 101.60 -16.65
N GLN A 298 -84.09 101.67 -16.54
CA GLN A 298 -83.38 102.90 -16.13
C GLN A 298 -83.61 104.06 -17.11
N LYS A 299 -83.67 103.78 -18.41
CA LYS A 299 -83.99 104.81 -19.42
C LYS A 299 -85.40 105.35 -19.23
N ILE A 300 -86.38 104.46 -19.02
CA ILE A 300 -87.77 104.83 -18.74
C ILE A 300 -87.88 105.61 -17.42
N GLU A 301 -87.18 105.20 -16.36
CA GLU A 301 -87.16 105.92 -15.08
C GLU A 301 -86.57 107.32 -15.22
N ARG A 302 -85.47 107.49 -15.98
CA ARG A 302 -84.91 108.82 -16.28
C ARG A 302 -85.90 109.67 -17.07
N ASP A 303 -86.51 109.12 -18.11
CA ASP A 303 -87.51 109.83 -18.91
C ASP A 303 -88.71 110.25 -18.05
N LEU A 304 -89.13 109.39 -17.12
CA LEU A 304 -90.22 109.67 -16.19
C LEU A 304 -89.85 110.74 -15.16
N ALA A 305 -88.61 110.76 -14.65
CA ALA A 305 -88.10 111.81 -13.78
C ALA A 305 -88.04 113.18 -14.49
N VAL A 306 -87.51 113.22 -15.73
CA VAL A 306 -87.46 114.43 -16.56
C VAL A 306 -88.87 114.94 -16.88
N ASN A 307 -89.80 114.04 -17.19
CA ASN A 307 -91.19 114.43 -17.44
C ASN A 307 -91.91 114.92 -16.17
N LYS A 308 -91.65 114.33 -15.00
CA LYS A 308 -92.15 114.84 -13.70
C LYS A 308 -91.62 116.23 -13.40
N GLU A 309 -90.34 116.48 -13.64
CA GLU A 309 -89.74 117.80 -13.45
C GLU A 309 -90.29 118.83 -14.44
N ARG A 310 -90.50 118.45 -15.71
CA ARG A 310 -91.20 119.28 -16.69
C ARG A 310 -92.63 119.61 -16.28
N ILE A 311 -93.39 118.65 -15.76
CA ILE A 311 -94.74 118.89 -15.23
C ILE A 311 -94.68 119.88 -14.06
N GLY A 312 -93.80 119.68 -13.09
CA GLY A 312 -93.64 120.59 -11.96
C GLY A 312 -93.15 121.99 -12.36
N GLY A 313 -92.38 122.11 -13.44
CA GLY A 313 -91.97 123.39 -14.03
C GLY A 313 -93.12 124.10 -14.74
N ILE A 314 -93.93 123.37 -15.52
CA ILE A 314 -95.13 123.90 -16.18
C ILE A 314 -96.19 124.32 -15.15
N GLU A 315 -96.35 123.58 -14.06
CA GLU A 315 -97.26 123.94 -12.97
C GLU A 315 -96.83 125.21 -12.23
N ARG A 316 -95.52 125.37 -11.98
CA ARG A 316 -94.96 126.62 -11.43
C ARG A 316 -95.17 127.80 -12.39
N GLN A 317 -94.88 127.63 -13.67
CA GLN A 317 -95.17 128.66 -14.69
C GLN A 317 -96.66 129.01 -14.77
N ARG A 318 -97.55 128.02 -14.61
CA ARG A 318 -99.00 128.27 -14.57
C ARG A 318 -99.42 129.04 -13.32
N GLN A 319 -98.83 128.74 -12.16
CA GLN A 319 -99.09 129.47 -10.91
C GLN A 319 -98.57 130.90 -10.97
N ASP A 320 -97.35 131.11 -11.49
CA ASP A 320 -96.76 132.43 -11.66
C ASP A 320 -97.56 133.29 -12.66
N ALA A 321 -97.98 132.71 -13.79
CA ALA A 321 -98.81 133.41 -14.78
C ALA A 321 -100.20 133.77 -14.24
N GLN A 322 -100.81 132.91 -13.41
CA GLN A 322 -102.09 133.19 -12.75
C GLN A 322 -101.95 134.25 -11.64
N ALA A 323 -100.82 134.28 -10.93
CA ALA A 323 -100.52 135.32 -9.95
C ALA A 323 -100.32 136.67 -10.64
N GLU A 324 -99.62 136.70 -11.78
CA GLU A 324 -99.36 137.93 -12.55
C GLU A 324 -100.60 138.48 -13.25
N GLU A 325 -101.48 137.61 -13.79
CA GLU A 325 -102.78 138.03 -14.36
C GLU A 325 -103.67 138.72 -13.31
N ARG A 326 -103.68 138.21 -12.06
CA ARG A 326 -104.42 138.81 -10.94
C ARG A 326 -103.80 140.14 -10.52
N ARG A 327 -102.47 140.18 -10.41
CA ARG A 327 -101.71 141.39 -10.04
C ARG A 327 -101.92 142.54 -11.03
N LEU A 328 -101.93 142.27 -12.33
CA LEU A 328 -102.10 143.29 -13.37
C LEU A 328 -103.53 143.83 -13.44
N ARG A 329 -104.55 143.01 -13.17
CA ARG A 329 -105.95 143.46 -13.09
C ARG A 329 -106.23 144.32 -11.86
N GLU A 330 -105.66 143.98 -10.70
CA GLU A 330 -105.82 144.77 -9.47
C GLU A 330 -105.02 146.07 -9.53
N ARG A 331 -103.82 146.06 -10.14
CA ARG A 331 -102.96 147.24 -10.26
C ARG A 331 -103.49 148.29 -11.23
N SER A 332 -104.21 147.89 -12.28
CA SER A 332 -104.87 148.83 -13.22
C SER A 332 -106.02 149.62 -12.58
N ILE A 333 -106.67 149.08 -11.53
CA ILE A 333 -107.81 149.70 -10.85
C ILE A 333 -107.31 150.54 -9.64
N ALA A 334 -106.23 150.10 -8.97
CA ALA A 334 -105.64 150.79 -7.83
C ALA A 334 -104.80 152.03 -8.20
N LEU A 335 -104.04 152.00 -9.32
CA LEU A 335 -103.17 153.11 -9.73
C LEU A 335 -103.92 154.39 -10.16
N GLN A 336 -105.20 154.28 -10.55
CA GLN A 336 -106.04 155.45 -10.85
C GLN A 336 -106.63 156.11 -9.59
N LYS A 337 -106.58 155.44 -8.43
CA LYS A 337 -107.15 155.92 -7.16
C LYS A 337 -106.08 156.33 -6.13
N GLN A 338 -104.92 155.66 -6.13
CA GLN A 338 -103.85 155.86 -5.14
C GLN A 338 -102.86 156.99 -5.47
N LEU A 339 -102.91 157.60 -6.65
CA LEU A 339 -102.13 158.81 -6.94
C LEU A 339 -102.65 160.06 -6.20
N ILE A 340 -103.86 159.97 -5.66
CA ILE A 340 -104.55 161.04 -4.94
C ILE A 340 -104.48 160.81 -3.42
N ASP A 341 -104.32 159.56 -2.98
CA ASP A 341 -104.37 159.16 -1.57
C ASP A 341 -103.00 159.07 -0.91
N LEU A 342 -102.23 160.11 -1.16
CA LEU A 342 -101.25 160.58 -0.21
C LEU A 342 -99.95 159.72 -0.12
N GLU A 343 -98.77 160.24 -0.41
CA GLU A 343 -98.18 161.49 0.10
C GLU A 343 -98.26 161.70 1.63
N GLU A 344 -99.15 160.99 2.36
CA GLU A 344 -99.39 161.08 3.82
C GLU A 344 -98.90 159.79 4.53
N GLN A 345 -98.58 158.73 3.79
CA GLN A 345 -98.03 157.48 4.36
C GLN A 345 -96.49 157.41 4.37
N CYS A 346 -95.81 158.47 3.92
CA CYS A 346 -94.36 158.62 4.04
C CYS A 346 -93.86 158.72 5.50
N ASP A 347 -94.73 158.97 6.48
CA ASP A 347 -94.32 159.27 7.86
C ASP A 347 -94.40 158.08 8.84
N LEU A 348 -94.97 156.92 8.45
CA LEU A 348 -95.23 155.80 9.38
C LEU A 348 -94.35 154.55 9.17
N ALA A 349 -93.56 154.47 8.10
CA ALA A 349 -92.75 153.29 7.79
C ALA A 349 -91.32 153.30 8.37
N ASP A 350 -90.93 154.41 9.01
CA ASP A 350 -89.61 154.58 9.65
C ASP A 350 -89.46 153.85 11.01
N GLU A 351 -90.53 153.32 11.60
CA GLU A 351 -90.49 152.71 12.96
C GLU A 351 -90.38 151.16 13.00
N GLU A 352 -90.68 150.41 11.93
CA GLU A 352 -90.71 148.93 11.99
C GLU A 352 -89.44 148.22 11.51
N LEU A 353 -88.50 148.93 10.85
CA LEU A 353 -87.35 148.30 10.20
C LEU A 353 -86.16 147.98 11.14
N ASP A 354 -86.18 148.49 12.38
CA ASP A 354 -85.05 148.41 13.31
C ASP A 354 -85.01 147.08 14.11
N ASN A 355 -86.11 146.32 14.16
CA ASN A 355 -86.20 145.10 14.98
C ASN A 355 -85.69 143.82 14.28
N ASP A 356 -85.79 143.71 12.95
CA ASP A 356 -85.52 142.47 12.22
C ASP A 356 -84.03 142.23 11.90
N SER A 357 -83.17 143.25 12.06
CA SER A 357 -81.74 143.16 11.75
C SER A 357 -80.92 142.33 12.76
N THR A 358 -81.44 142.12 13.98
CA THR A 358 -80.68 141.50 15.09
C THR A 358 -80.79 139.98 15.18
N GLN A 359 -81.82 139.37 14.59
CA GLN A 359 -82.05 137.92 14.67
C GLN A 359 -81.28 137.10 13.60
N LEU A 360 -80.91 137.73 12.48
CA LEU A 360 -80.26 137.06 11.35
C LEU A 360 -78.78 136.69 11.64
N ALA A 361 -78.07 137.51 12.43
CA ALA A 361 -76.64 137.33 12.70
C ALA A 361 -76.29 136.16 13.64
N ALA A 362 -77.24 135.66 14.44
CA ALA A 362 -76.98 134.62 15.45
C ALA A 362 -77.06 133.17 14.92
N LEU A 363 -77.71 132.96 13.77
CA LEU A 363 -77.97 131.63 13.20
C LEU A 363 -76.88 131.17 12.21
N GLU A 364 -76.21 132.11 11.53
CA GLU A 364 -75.18 131.79 10.54
C GLU A 364 -73.88 131.23 11.15
N GLY A 365 -73.57 131.56 12.42
CA GLY A 365 -72.38 131.07 13.11
C GLY A 365 -72.43 129.60 13.56
N LYS A 366 -73.63 129.02 13.78
CA LYS A 366 -73.76 127.64 14.30
C LYS A 366 -73.64 126.56 13.23
N VAL A 367 -73.91 126.90 11.97
CA VAL A 367 -73.89 125.95 10.84
C VAL A 367 -72.47 125.68 10.33
N ALA A 368 -71.59 126.68 10.36
CA ALA A 368 -70.21 126.56 9.88
C ALA A 368 -69.30 125.69 10.79
N GLN A 369 -69.61 125.57 12.09
CA GLN A 369 -68.83 124.77 13.04
C GLN A 369 -69.08 123.26 12.85
N ALA A 370 -70.34 122.85 12.63
CA ALA A 370 -70.76 121.45 12.54
C ALA A 370 -70.28 120.75 11.24
N GLN A 371 -70.10 121.49 10.14
CA GLN A 371 -69.60 120.94 8.88
C GLN A 371 -68.11 120.56 8.94
N LYS A 372 -67.32 121.20 9.81
CA LYS A 372 -65.87 120.98 9.92
C LYS A 372 -65.51 119.73 10.73
N GLU A 373 -66.34 119.35 11.68
CA GLU A 373 -66.15 118.14 12.52
C GLU A 373 -66.48 116.86 11.74
N TYR A 374 -67.50 116.90 10.87
CA TYR A 374 -67.93 115.75 10.06
C TYR A 374 -66.86 115.27 9.06
N GLU A 375 -66.17 116.20 8.37
CA GLU A 375 -65.11 115.85 7.40
C GLU A 375 -63.86 115.25 8.05
N MET A 376 -63.62 115.51 9.34
CA MET A 376 -62.47 114.96 10.08
C MET A 376 -62.69 113.49 10.47
N ASP A 377 -63.91 113.11 10.84
CA ASP A 377 -64.22 111.74 11.26
C ASP A 377 -64.33 110.77 10.07
N GLU A 378 -64.74 111.23 8.89
CA GLU A 378 -64.77 110.40 7.68
C GLU A 378 -63.34 109.98 7.24
N ARG A 379 -62.34 110.86 7.42
CA ARG A 379 -60.94 110.55 7.10
C ARG A 379 -60.34 109.54 8.07
N ARG A 380 -60.72 109.56 9.35
CA ARG A 380 -60.26 108.59 10.36
C ARG A 380 -60.81 107.18 10.11
N LEU A 381 -62.06 107.07 9.65
CA LEU A 381 -62.68 105.79 9.34
C LEU A 381 -61.99 105.07 8.16
N ARG A 382 -61.61 105.82 7.12
CA ARG A 382 -60.95 105.26 5.93
C ARG A 382 -59.53 104.76 6.22
N SER A 383 -58.78 105.37 7.14
CA SER A 383 -57.44 104.84 7.50
C SER A 383 -57.53 103.53 8.29
N ALA A 384 -58.47 103.44 9.24
CA ALA A 384 -58.68 102.24 10.06
C ALA A 384 -59.10 101.01 9.23
N GLN A 385 -59.87 101.21 8.16
CA GLN A 385 -60.26 100.12 7.24
C GLN A 385 -59.09 99.58 6.41
N ASN A 386 -58.18 100.46 5.97
CA ASN A 386 -56.99 100.04 5.24
C ASN A 386 -56.00 99.27 6.15
N ASP A 387 -55.87 99.67 7.41
CA ASP A 387 -55.04 98.96 8.39
C ASP A 387 -55.58 97.55 8.70
N LEU A 388 -56.90 97.39 8.77
CA LEU A 388 -57.55 96.09 8.98
C LEU A 388 -57.26 95.10 7.84
N ILE A 389 -57.33 95.57 6.58
CA ILE A 389 -57.07 94.73 5.39
C ILE A 389 -55.60 94.27 5.39
N GLN A 390 -54.66 95.14 5.76
CA GLN A 390 -53.23 94.77 5.84
C GLN A 390 -52.97 93.74 6.96
N ILE A 391 -53.65 93.84 8.10
CA ILE A 391 -53.51 92.89 9.21
C ILE A 391 -54.11 91.53 8.83
N GLN A 392 -55.26 91.48 8.15
CA GLN A 392 -55.87 90.23 7.69
C GLN A 392 -54.99 89.50 6.65
N ALA A 393 -54.35 90.24 5.74
CA ALA A 393 -53.42 89.65 4.79
C ALA A 393 -52.17 89.03 5.48
N ARG A 394 -51.63 89.70 6.51
CA ARG A 394 -50.50 89.18 7.33
C ARG A 394 -50.89 87.96 8.18
N LEU A 395 -52.13 87.91 8.67
CA LEU A 395 -52.65 86.76 9.41
C LEU A 395 -52.78 85.52 8.49
N GLY A 396 -53.28 85.72 7.27
CA GLY A 396 -53.38 84.64 6.27
C GLY A 396 -52.02 84.08 5.87
N SER A 397 -51.02 84.94 5.64
CA SER A 397 -49.67 84.47 5.27
C SER A 397 -49.01 83.68 6.40
N THR A 398 -49.14 84.14 7.65
CA THR A 398 -48.56 83.45 8.83
C THR A 398 -49.25 82.13 9.15
N GLN A 399 -50.57 82.02 8.96
CA GLN A 399 -51.30 80.75 9.12
C GLN A 399 -50.89 79.71 8.06
N THR A 400 -50.65 80.14 6.83
CA THR A 400 -50.21 79.25 5.75
C THR A 400 -48.80 78.72 6.01
N GLU A 401 -47.91 79.58 6.53
CA GLU A 401 -46.54 79.21 6.90
C GLU A 401 -46.50 78.26 8.11
N LEU A 402 -47.38 78.48 9.10
CA LEU A 402 -47.55 77.59 10.25
C LEU A 402 -48.01 76.18 9.80
N GLY A 403 -48.99 76.10 8.89
CA GLY A 403 -49.45 74.83 8.33
C GLY A 403 -48.37 74.08 7.54
N ARG A 404 -47.51 74.81 6.81
CA ARG A 404 -46.35 74.21 6.12
C ARG A 404 -45.33 73.64 7.10
N LEU A 405 -45.00 74.37 8.16
CA LEU A 405 -44.06 73.94 9.21
C LEU A 405 -44.60 72.74 10.00
N GLN A 406 -45.90 72.70 10.32
CA GLN A 406 -46.54 71.55 10.96
C GLN A 406 -46.48 70.30 10.09
N LYS A 407 -46.72 70.41 8.78
CA LYS A 407 -46.59 69.29 7.84
C LYS A 407 -45.14 68.78 7.76
N GLN A 408 -44.17 69.68 7.73
CA GLN A 408 -42.74 69.33 7.76
C GLN A 408 -42.35 68.63 9.08
N LEU A 409 -42.85 69.10 10.22
CA LEU A 409 -42.64 68.44 11.53
C LEU A 409 -43.26 67.04 11.56
N GLY A 410 -44.48 66.85 11.03
CA GLY A 410 -45.13 65.56 10.92
C GLY A 410 -44.32 64.55 10.11
N THR A 411 -43.83 64.96 8.93
CA THR A 411 -42.97 64.10 8.08
C THR A 411 -41.62 63.78 8.73
N ARG A 412 -40.99 64.73 9.45
CA ARG A 412 -39.74 64.47 10.17
C ARG A 412 -39.95 63.50 11.33
N ASN A 413 -41.05 63.62 12.06
CA ASN A 413 -41.38 62.72 13.16
C ASN A 413 -41.67 61.29 12.68
N SER A 414 -42.41 61.12 11.57
CA SER A 414 -42.63 59.78 10.99
C SER A 414 -41.31 59.16 10.49
N THR A 415 -40.44 59.96 9.89
CA THR A 415 -39.12 59.49 9.42
C THR A 415 -38.22 59.11 10.60
N LEU A 416 -38.24 59.86 11.70
CA LEU A 416 -37.52 59.54 12.94
C LEU A 416 -38.06 58.26 13.60
N ALA A 417 -39.38 58.06 13.62
CA ALA A 417 -40.00 56.84 14.14
C ALA A 417 -39.60 55.61 13.33
N ALA A 418 -39.61 55.70 11.99
CA ALA A 418 -39.16 54.63 11.10
C ALA A 418 -37.68 54.29 11.30
N ARG A 419 -36.82 55.30 11.46
CA ARG A 419 -35.39 55.10 11.76
C ARG A 419 -35.17 54.44 13.11
N ARG A 420 -35.91 54.85 14.16
CA ARG A 420 -35.83 54.21 15.49
C ARG A 420 -36.27 52.74 15.45
N ALA A 421 -37.34 52.42 14.73
CA ALA A 421 -37.78 51.04 14.54
C ALA A 421 -36.70 50.20 13.82
N THR A 422 -36.10 50.75 12.77
CA THR A 422 -35.01 50.09 12.02
C THR A 422 -33.79 49.83 12.91
N ILE A 423 -33.39 50.83 13.72
CA ILE A 423 -32.27 50.69 14.66
C ILE A 423 -32.58 49.62 15.72
N SER A 424 -33.78 49.61 16.28
CA SER A 424 -34.20 48.60 17.26
C SER A 424 -34.18 47.18 16.68
N GLN A 425 -34.66 47.01 15.44
CA GLN A 425 -34.61 45.73 14.73
C GLN A 425 -33.16 45.29 14.46
N SER A 426 -32.29 46.22 14.05
CA SER A 426 -30.87 45.91 13.87
C SER A 426 -30.18 45.51 15.17
N GLN A 427 -30.46 46.20 16.28
CA GLN A 427 -29.90 45.86 17.61
C GLN A 427 -30.34 44.48 18.08
N GLN A 428 -31.60 44.11 17.82
CA GLN A 428 -32.12 42.78 18.14
C GLN A 428 -31.46 41.70 17.27
N SER A 429 -31.26 41.98 15.97
CA SER A 429 -30.54 41.05 15.08
C SER A 429 -29.08 40.84 15.50
N VAL A 430 -28.39 41.92 15.93
CA VAL A 430 -27.01 41.85 16.43
C VAL A 430 -26.95 41.00 17.69
N ARG A 431 -27.83 41.22 18.67
CA ARG A 431 -27.89 40.37 19.88
C ARG A 431 -28.14 38.91 19.58
N THR A 432 -28.99 38.62 18.59
CA THR A 432 -29.30 37.24 18.19
C THR A 432 -28.08 36.58 17.53
N LEU A 433 -27.32 37.35 16.74
CA LEU A 433 -26.08 36.89 16.14
C LEU A 433 -24.96 36.71 17.16
N GLU A 434 -24.86 37.59 18.17
CA GLU A 434 -23.91 37.47 19.28
C GLU A 434 -24.16 36.19 20.09
N LEU A 435 -25.42 35.88 20.42
CA LEU A 435 -25.80 34.64 21.10
C LEU A 435 -25.44 33.39 20.28
N ARG A 436 -25.74 33.40 18.97
CA ARG A 436 -25.36 32.29 18.09
C ARG A 436 -23.85 32.14 17.97
N LEU A 437 -23.11 33.25 17.93
CA LEU A 437 -21.65 33.23 17.89
C LEU A 437 -21.07 32.60 19.16
N THR A 438 -21.64 32.91 20.33
CA THR A 438 -21.22 32.27 21.59
C THR A 438 -21.54 30.78 21.64
N GLU A 439 -22.72 30.37 21.18
CA GLU A 439 -23.11 28.94 21.09
C GLU A 439 -22.19 28.16 20.13
N GLU A 440 -21.87 28.75 18.97
CA GLU A 440 -20.93 28.16 18.00
C GLU A 440 -19.50 28.09 18.54
N GLN A 441 -19.05 29.09 19.31
CA GLN A 441 -17.74 29.06 19.97
C GLN A 441 -17.66 27.96 21.03
N GLU A 442 -18.68 27.79 21.86
CA GLU A 442 -18.75 26.70 22.83
C GLU A 442 -18.77 25.33 22.16
N CYS A 443 -19.49 25.19 21.05
CA CYS A 443 -19.50 23.96 20.25
C CYS A 443 -18.13 23.68 19.60
N LEU A 444 -17.46 24.71 19.09
CA LEU A 444 -16.12 24.57 18.52
C LEU A 444 -15.11 24.12 19.58
N ASP A 445 -15.19 24.69 20.79
CA ASP A 445 -14.28 24.36 21.88
C ASP A 445 -14.52 22.94 22.42
N SER A 446 -15.77 22.46 22.45
CA SER A 446 -16.07 21.06 22.82
C SER A 446 -15.53 20.08 21.78
N VAL A 447 -15.73 20.36 20.48
CA VAL A 447 -15.19 19.53 19.39
C VAL A 447 -13.66 19.51 19.40
N ARG A 448 -13.00 20.64 19.68
CA ARG A 448 -11.54 20.70 19.84
C ARG A 448 -11.03 19.88 21.02
N ALA A 449 -11.76 19.85 22.13
CA ALA A 449 -11.41 19.03 23.28
C ALA A 449 -11.53 17.53 22.95
N GLU A 450 -12.57 17.12 22.24
CA GLU A 450 -12.74 15.75 21.74
C GLU A 450 -11.64 15.36 20.76
N GLU A 451 -11.28 16.25 19.82
CA GLU A 451 -10.19 16.04 18.88
C GLU A 451 -8.85 15.82 19.61
N GLN A 452 -8.54 16.65 20.61
CA GLN A 452 -7.34 16.48 21.44
C GLN A 452 -7.34 15.15 22.19
N GLN A 453 -8.48 14.73 22.74
CA GLN A 453 -8.61 13.45 23.44
C GLN A 453 -8.36 12.27 22.48
N HIS A 454 -8.91 12.32 21.26
CA HIS A 454 -8.68 11.31 20.24
C HIS A 454 -7.22 11.28 19.76
N ILE A 455 -6.56 12.44 19.65
CA ILE A 455 -5.13 12.51 19.33
C ILE A 455 -4.29 11.84 20.43
N GLN A 456 -4.60 12.10 21.70
CA GLN A 456 -3.90 11.47 22.83
C GLN A 456 -4.12 9.96 22.88
N GLN A 457 -5.36 9.49 22.65
CA GLN A 457 -5.68 8.06 22.55
C GLN A 457 -4.94 7.39 21.38
N LYS A 458 -4.89 8.05 20.22
CA LYS A 458 -4.15 7.53 19.07
C LYS A 458 -2.65 7.41 19.39
N GLN A 459 -2.06 8.41 20.05
CA GLN A 459 -0.66 8.37 20.45
C GLN A 459 -0.37 7.26 21.46
N SER A 460 -1.24 7.04 22.45
CA SER A 460 -1.06 5.96 23.43
C SER A 460 -1.17 4.58 22.77
N ILE A 461 -2.15 4.36 21.90
CA ILE A 461 -2.31 3.11 21.14
C ILE A 461 -1.11 2.87 20.23
N THR A 462 -0.63 3.91 19.54
CA THR A 462 0.56 3.79 18.66
C THR A 462 1.80 3.38 19.46
N LYS A 463 1.98 3.93 20.66
CA LYS A 463 3.06 3.54 21.56
C LYS A 463 2.92 2.09 22.03
N SER A 464 1.73 1.67 22.46
CA SER A 464 1.48 0.28 22.85
C SER A 464 1.71 -0.71 21.71
N ILE A 465 1.37 -0.36 20.46
CA ILE A 465 1.67 -1.18 19.28
C ILE A 465 3.18 -1.30 19.08
N SER A 466 3.92 -0.19 19.18
CA SER A 466 5.39 -0.20 19.06
C SER A 466 6.04 -1.07 20.13
N ASP A 467 5.60 -0.95 21.39
CA ASP A 467 6.13 -1.74 22.51
C ASP A 467 5.83 -3.25 22.32
N ALA A 468 4.60 -3.59 21.89
CA ALA A 468 4.23 -4.96 21.60
C ALA A 468 5.03 -5.55 20.42
N GLN A 469 5.32 -4.74 19.40
CA GLN A 469 6.12 -5.17 18.25
C GLN A 469 7.57 -5.49 18.66
N GLN A 470 8.17 -4.65 19.52
CA GLN A 470 9.51 -4.91 20.06
C GLN A 470 9.56 -6.19 20.89
N GLU A 471 8.52 -6.46 21.70
CA GLU A 471 8.45 -7.69 22.48
C GLU A 471 8.30 -8.94 21.60
N ILE A 472 7.51 -8.86 20.51
CA ILE A 472 7.40 -9.93 19.52
C ILE A 472 8.77 -10.22 18.89
N ASP A 473 9.52 -9.20 18.49
CA ASP A 473 10.83 -9.39 17.85
C ASP A 473 11.86 -9.95 18.83
N ARG A 474 11.82 -9.53 20.10
CA ARG A 474 12.64 -10.11 21.18
C ARG A 474 12.31 -11.60 21.38
N MET A 475 11.03 -11.98 21.44
CA MET A 475 10.60 -13.37 21.58
C MET A 475 10.93 -14.24 20.35
N ARG A 476 10.89 -13.67 19.15
CA ARG A 476 11.36 -14.37 17.94
C ARG A 476 12.86 -14.64 18.00
N GLY A 477 13.65 -13.67 18.47
CA GLY A 477 15.09 -13.86 18.71
C GLY A 477 15.37 -15.03 19.65
N THR A 478 14.71 -15.07 20.81
CA THR A 478 14.91 -16.17 21.77
C THR A 478 14.44 -17.53 21.24
N LEU A 479 13.35 -17.57 20.46
CA LEU A 479 12.89 -18.80 19.81
C LEU A 479 13.92 -19.33 18.81
N THR A 480 14.45 -18.49 17.92
CA THR A 480 15.45 -18.92 16.94
C THR A 480 16.73 -19.44 17.60
N GLU A 481 17.15 -18.83 18.71
CA GLU A 481 18.31 -19.31 19.47
C GLU A 481 18.04 -20.66 20.14
N ALA A 482 16.85 -20.84 20.73
CA ALA A 482 16.43 -22.11 21.33
C ALA A 482 16.32 -23.24 20.27
N GLU A 483 15.78 -22.95 19.09
CA GLU A 483 15.70 -23.90 17.97
C GLU A 483 17.10 -24.30 17.46
N ARG A 484 18.02 -23.34 17.38
CA ARG A 484 19.42 -23.62 17.02
C ARG A 484 20.08 -24.55 18.03
N ARG A 485 19.92 -24.29 19.33
CA ARG A 485 20.43 -25.16 20.42
C ARG A 485 19.80 -26.56 20.38
N LYS A 486 18.50 -26.64 20.11
CA LYS A 486 17.80 -27.93 19.93
C LYS A 486 18.41 -28.71 18.76
N ARG A 487 18.61 -28.06 17.61
CA ARG A 487 19.15 -28.70 16.41
C ARG A 487 20.57 -29.22 16.63
N THR A 488 21.46 -28.42 17.22
CA THR A 488 22.83 -28.87 17.54
C THR A 488 22.83 -30.07 18.48
N THR A 489 21.95 -30.07 19.48
CA THR A 489 21.82 -31.19 20.44
C THR A 489 21.29 -32.46 19.77
N VAL A 490 20.29 -32.33 18.87
CA VAL A 490 19.74 -33.44 18.10
C VAL A 490 20.78 -34.01 17.14
N ASP A 491 21.53 -33.15 16.44
CA ASP A 491 22.59 -33.58 15.53
C ASP A 491 23.70 -34.32 16.29
N ARG A 492 24.11 -33.81 17.45
CA ARG A 492 25.06 -34.50 18.35
C ARG A 492 24.52 -35.84 18.83
N LEU A 493 23.25 -35.91 19.23
CA LEU A 493 22.61 -37.16 19.64
C LEU A 493 22.60 -38.17 18.50
N ASN A 494 22.26 -37.76 17.29
CA ASN A 494 22.22 -38.62 16.10
C ASN A 494 23.62 -39.12 15.75
N MET A 495 24.64 -38.26 15.84
CA MET A 495 26.04 -38.65 15.65
C MET A 495 26.46 -39.72 16.67
N LEU A 496 26.17 -39.53 17.96
CA LEU A 496 26.49 -40.50 19.01
C LEU A 496 25.70 -41.82 18.84
N LYS A 497 24.43 -41.75 18.44
CA LYS A 497 23.61 -42.94 18.12
C LYS A 497 24.21 -43.72 16.95
N ASN A 498 24.60 -43.03 15.88
CA ASN A 498 25.24 -43.65 14.72
C ASN A 498 26.59 -44.27 15.08
N TRP A 499 27.38 -43.63 15.93
CA TRP A 499 28.65 -44.19 16.44
C TRP A 499 28.42 -45.47 17.25
N ARG A 500 27.42 -45.46 18.15
CA ARG A 500 27.04 -46.65 18.92
C ARG A 500 26.53 -47.79 18.02
N GLN A 501 25.66 -47.49 17.05
CA GLN A 501 25.10 -48.49 16.13
C GLN A 501 26.14 -49.06 15.16
N SER A 502 27.07 -48.22 14.68
CA SER A 502 28.16 -48.67 13.81
C SER A 502 29.24 -49.45 14.56
N LEU A 503 29.17 -49.51 15.90
CA LEU A 503 30.20 -50.06 16.78
C LEU A 503 31.58 -49.44 16.48
N SER A 504 31.57 -48.13 16.15
CA SER A 504 32.78 -47.38 15.79
C SER A 504 33.72 -47.31 16.99
N GLY A 505 34.97 -47.74 16.83
CA GLY A 505 35.96 -47.87 17.91
C GLY A 505 36.31 -49.31 18.27
N TYR A 506 35.46 -50.28 17.93
CA TYR A 506 35.78 -51.71 18.07
C TYR A 506 36.51 -52.23 16.82
N SER A 507 37.44 -53.16 17.03
CA SER A 507 38.14 -53.86 15.93
C SER A 507 37.17 -54.70 15.09
N ASP A 508 37.57 -54.99 13.85
CA ASP A 508 36.75 -55.74 12.88
C ASP A 508 36.26 -57.09 13.44
N GLY A 509 37.09 -57.78 14.21
CA GLY A 509 36.73 -59.07 14.83
C GLY A 509 35.64 -58.92 15.89
N VAL A 510 35.74 -57.90 16.74
CA VAL A 510 34.73 -57.62 17.77
C VAL A 510 33.40 -57.22 17.13
N ARG A 511 33.45 -56.39 16.08
CA ARG A 511 32.24 -55.99 15.32
C ARG A 511 31.57 -57.18 14.65
N ALA A 512 32.34 -58.12 14.11
CA ALA A 512 31.81 -59.32 13.47
C ALA A 512 31.16 -60.29 14.48
N LEU A 513 31.74 -60.43 15.67
CA LEU A 513 31.15 -61.22 16.77
C LEU A 513 29.83 -60.60 17.26
N LEU A 514 29.79 -59.29 17.50
CA LEU A 514 28.60 -58.60 18.01
C LEU A 514 27.48 -58.46 16.96
N LYS A 515 27.81 -58.51 15.66
CA LYS A 515 26.84 -58.52 14.55
C LYS A 515 26.49 -59.93 14.05
N ALA A 516 27.00 -60.98 14.71
CA ALA A 516 26.70 -62.34 14.31
C ALA A 516 25.17 -62.60 14.43
N PRO A 517 24.53 -63.20 13.42
CA PRO A 517 23.11 -63.48 13.48
C PRO A 517 22.78 -64.45 14.62
N ALA A 518 21.66 -64.19 15.30
CA ALA A 518 21.21 -64.98 16.45
C ALA A 518 21.13 -66.47 16.09
N GLY A 519 21.80 -67.31 16.88
CA GLY A 519 21.86 -68.77 16.70
C GLY A 519 23.18 -69.33 16.15
N LYS A 520 24.07 -68.50 15.59
CA LYS A 520 25.44 -68.95 15.20
C LYS A 520 26.46 -68.92 16.33
N ILE A 521 26.25 -68.05 17.32
CA ILE A 521 27.04 -67.98 18.54
C ILE A 521 26.04 -67.86 19.69
N SER A 522 26.15 -68.74 20.68
CA SER A 522 25.41 -68.70 21.92
C SER A 522 26.19 -67.96 23.01
N GLY A 523 25.48 -67.46 24.02
CA GLY A 523 26.11 -66.98 25.26
C GLY A 523 26.91 -65.68 25.18
N ILE A 524 26.83 -64.89 24.09
CA ILE A 524 27.42 -63.54 24.06
C ILE A 524 26.64 -62.62 25.01
N ILE A 525 27.36 -62.03 25.97
CA ILE A 525 26.81 -61.09 26.95
C ILE A 525 26.98 -59.66 26.45
N GLY A 526 28.17 -59.32 25.94
CA GLY A 526 28.49 -58.01 25.40
C GLY A 526 29.97 -57.65 25.51
N PRO A 527 30.41 -56.53 24.91
CA PRO A 527 31.78 -56.05 25.08
C PRO A 527 31.99 -55.48 26.49
N VAL A 528 33.20 -55.60 27.04
CA VAL A 528 33.54 -55.18 28.41
C VAL A 528 33.09 -53.74 28.74
N PRO A 529 33.29 -52.72 27.88
CA PRO A 529 32.87 -51.33 28.17
C PRO A 529 31.35 -51.11 28.30
N GLN A 530 30.51 -52.09 27.95
CA GLN A 530 29.05 -51.99 28.10
C GLN A 530 28.54 -52.60 29.42
N LEU A 531 29.41 -53.27 30.18
CA LEU A 531 29.03 -54.02 31.39
C LEU A 531 29.26 -53.22 32.69
N PHE A 532 29.75 -51.98 32.58
CA PHE A 532 30.00 -51.13 33.74
C PHE A 532 29.83 -49.63 33.44
N VAL A 533 29.70 -48.86 34.52
CA VAL A 533 29.64 -47.40 34.55
C VAL A 533 30.74 -46.90 35.48
N VAL A 534 31.27 -45.73 35.19
CA VAL A 534 32.42 -45.11 35.87
C VAL A 534 32.01 -43.72 36.34
N ASP A 535 32.58 -43.27 37.46
CA ASP A 535 32.41 -41.91 37.94
C ASP A 535 33.15 -40.88 37.06
N ASN A 536 32.58 -39.68 36.93
CA ASN A 536 33.08 -38.65 36.02
C ASN A 536 34.53 -38.25 36.36
N GLY A 537 35.43 -38.33 35.38
CA GLY A 537 36.86 -38.03 35.52
C GLY A 537 37.76 -39.26 35.66
N MET A 538 37.20 -40.47 35.79
CA MET A 538 37.93 -41.74 35.89
C MET A 538 37.95 -42.53 34.57
N GLU A 539 37.30 -42.04 33.51
CA GLU A 539 37.10 -42.79 32.26
C GLU A 539 38.43 -43.12 31.58
N ILE A 540 39.34 -42.14 31.51
CA ILE A 540 40.65 -42.29 30.87
C ILE A 540 41.54 -43.24 31.68
N ALA A 541 41.49 -43.15 33.01
CA ALA A 541 42.26 -44.02 33.90
C ALA A 541 41.80 -45.48 33.77
N LEU A 542 40.49 -45.73 33.75
CA LEU A 542 39.96 -47.09 33.63
C LEU A 542 40.09 -47.66 32.21
N GLU A 543 40.02 -46.82 31.18
CA GLU A 543 40.34 -47.23 29.80
C GLU A 543 41.79 -47.70 29.70
N ALA A 544 42.74 -46.95 30.27
CA ALA A 544 44.14 -47.33 30.33
C ALA A 544 44.37 -48.59 31.19
N ALA A 545 43.69 -48.71 32.33
CA ALA A 545 43.78 -49.87 33.22
C ALA A 545 43.29 -51.17 32.56
N LEU A 546 42.19 -51.11 31.81
CA LEU A 546 41.66 -52.28 31.08
C LEU A 546 42.46 -52.55 29.80
N GLY A 547 43.05 -51.53 29.17
CA GLY A 547 43.91 -51.64 28.00
C GLY A 547 43.31 -52.57 26.92
N PRO A 548 43.92 -53.72 26.60
CA PRO A 548 43.41 -54.63 25.57
C PRO A 548 42.03 -55.24 25.92
N TYR A 549 41.67 -55.31 27.20
CA TYR A 549 40.37 -55.79 27.64
C TYR A 549 39.22 -54.84 27.26
N MET A 550 39.50 -53.57 26.93
CA MET A 550 38.50 -52.64 26.38
C MET A 550 37.90 -53.15 25.05
N GLN A 551 38.65 -53.98 24.32
CA GLN A 551 38.19 -54.62 23.09
C GLN A 551 37.75 -56.07 23.30
N ALA A 552 37.60 -56.54 24.53
CA ALA A 552 37.18 -57.91 24.80
C ALA A 552 35.64 -58.07 24.74
N VAL A 553 35.20 -59.23 24.26
CA VAL A 553 33.80 -59.66 24.26
C VAL A 553 33.60 -60.70 25.35
N VAL A 554 32.60 -60.48 26.22
CA VAL A 554 32.28 -61.38 27.33
C VAL A 554 31.24 -62.41 26.89
N VAL A 555 31.50 -63.68 27.19
CA VAL A 555 30.61 -64.82 26.95
C VAL A 555 30.35 -65.60 28.24
N GLN A 556 29.39 -66.53 28.26
CA GLN A 556 29.02 -67.25 29.49
C GLN A 556 30.07 -68.30 29.89
N ASN A 557 30.46 -69.18 28.98
CA ASN A 557 31.35 -70.32 29.26
C ASN A 557 32.44 -70.50 28.19
N LEU A 558 33.35 -71.46 28.41
CA LEU A 558 34.44 -71.76 27.49
C LEU A 558 33.94 -72.27 26.13
N ALA A 559 32.84 -73.04 26.09
CA ALA A 559 32.28 -73.58 24.86
C ALA A 559 31.74 -72.47 23.94
N ASP A 560 31.13 -71.43 24.51
CA ASP A 560 30.70 -70.23 23.79
C ASP A 560 31.89 -69.44 23.26
N ALA A 561 33.00 -69.37 24.00
CA ALA A 561 34.23 -68.73 23.56
C ALA A 561 34.86 -69.45 22.36
N GLN A 562 34.90 -70.79 22.39
CA GLN A 562 35.36 -71.62 21.28
C GLN A 562 34.46 -71.49 20.04
N SER A 563 33.15 -71.38 20.25
CA SER A 563 32.17 -71.15 19.17
C SER A 563 32.38 -69.78 18.51
N GLY A 564 32.59 -68.73 19.30
CA GLY A 564 32.93 -67.39 18.80
C GLY A 564 34.25 -67.37 18.02
N LEU A 565 35.28 -68.07 18.50
CA LEU A 565 36.56 -68.18 17.80
C LEU A 565 36.41 -68.94 16.46
N THR A 566 35.61 -70.00 16.43
CA THR A 566 35.33 -70.78 15.22
C THR A 566 34.59 -69.93 14.18
N TYR A 567 33.61 -69.13 14.61
CA TYR A 567 32.91 -68.18 13.76
C TYR A 567 33.86 -67.13 13.15
N LEU A 568 34.78 -66.57 13.94
CA LEU A 568 35.77 -65.62 13.43
C LEU A 568 36.72 -66.22 12.39
N LYS A 569 37.15 -67.48 12.59
CA LYS A 569 37.96 -68.21 11.63
C LYS A 569 37.23 -68.44 10.30
N GLN A 570 35.95 -68.82 10.35
CA GLN A 570 35.13 -69.06 9.15
C GLN A 570 34.78 -67.77 8.40
N SER A 571 34.62 -66.66 9.12
CA SER A 571 34.23 -65.36 8.55
C SER A 571 35.42 -64.47 8.16
N HIS A 572 36.67 -64.92 8.37
CA HIS A 572 37.91 -64.17 8.12
C HIS A 572 37.88 -62.72 8.64
N SER A 573 37.19 -62.49 9.76
CA SER A 573 36.79 -61.14 10.18
C SER A 573 37.75 -60.46 11.17
N GLY A 574 39.02 -60.89 11.22
CA GLY A 574 40.06 -60.26 12.03
C GLY A 574 40.25 -60.88 13.42
N ARG A 575 40.85 -60.11 14.35
CA ARG A 575 41.21 -60.54 15.71
C ARG A 575 40.21 -59.98 16.74
N ALA A 576 39.83 -60.79 17.72
CA ALA A 576 39.07 -60.36 18.89
C ALA A 576 39.56 -61.10 20.14
N MET A 577 39.45 -60.45 21.30
CA MET A 577 39.65 -61.09 22.60
C MET A 577 38.29 -61.53 23.14
N ILE A 578 38.18 -62.78 23.60
CA ILE A 578 36.95 -63.32 24.18
C ILE A 578 37.24 -63.73 25.62
N VAL A 579 36.44 -63.23 26.55
CA VAL A 579 36.54 -63.52 27.98
C VAL A 579 35.27 -64.24 28.40
N TRP A 580 35.35 -65.27 29.23
CA TRP A 580 34.16 -66.00 29.68
C TRP A 580 33.95 -65.86 31.19
N MET A 581 32.69 -65.95 31.65
CA MET A 581 32.32 -65.74 33.05
C MET A 581 32.68 -66.92 33.95
N GLN A 582 32.39 -68.16 33.54
CA GLN A 582 32.62 -69.35 34.37
C GLN A 582 34.08 -69.79 34.36
N ARG A 583 34.72 -69.97 35.52
CA ARG A 583 36.02 -70.65 35.56
C ARG A 583 35.80 -72.13 35.19
N ILE A 584 36.79 -72.76 34.55
CA ILE A 584 36.72 -74.21 34.28
C ILE A 584 36.70 -74.89 35.64
N GLU A 585 35.61 -75.59 35.95
CA GLU A 585 35.56 -76.57 37.04
C GLU A 585 36.42 -77.76 36.60
N GLU A 586 37.69 -77.78 36.99
CA GLU A 586 38.54 -78.96 37.03
C GLU A 586 38.97 -79.15 38.49
N ASP A 587 38.33 -80.14 39.12
CA ASP A 587 38.59 -80.79 40.42
C ASP A 587 38.45 -79.97 41.74
N ASP A 588 37.87 -80.63 42.74
CA ASP A 588 37.34 -80.15 44.03
C ASP A 588 38.37 -79.57 45.04
N GLU A 589 39.36 -78.77 44.62
CA GLU A 589 40.32 -78.09 45.52
C GLU A 589 40.27 -76.55 45.49
N ASP A 590 39.36 -75.95 44.70
CA ASP A 590 39.39 -74.50 44.40
C ASP A 590 38.40 -73.61 45.18
N GLU A 591 37.53 -74.16 46.07
CA GLU A 591 36.71 -73.33 46.97
C GLU A 591 37.61 -72.48 47.89
N ASP A 592 38.73 -73.05 48.35
CA ASP A 592 39.76 -72.37 49.14
C ASP A 592 40.46 -71.23 48.37
N LEU A 593 40.57 -71.28 47.04
CA LEU A 593 41.32 -70.29 46.25
C LEU A 593 40.55 -68.99 45.98
N THR A 594 39.23 -69.01 46.04
CA THR A 594 38.39 -67.80 45.99
C THR A 594 38.40 -67.04 47.32
N GLU A 595 38.25 -67.75 48.44
CA GLU A 595 38.38 -67.15 49.78
C GLU A 595 39.80 -66.63 50.02
N VAL A 596 40.83 -67.38 49.62
CA VAL A 596 42.23 -66.93 49.72
C VAL A 596 42.48 -65.64 48.93
N ARG A 597 41.87 -65.44 47.76
CA ARG A 597 42.03 -64.20 46.97
C ARG A 597 41.25 -63.02 47.50
N GLU A 598 40.06 -63.23 48.06
CA GLU A 598 39.34 -62.16 48.76
C GLU A 598 40.10 -61.72 50.01
N ILE A 599 40.63 -62.68 50.77
CA ILE A 599 41.50 -62.43 51.93
C ILE A 599 42.78 -61.71 51.47
N GLN A 600 43.42 -62.14 50.39
CA GLN A 600 44.62 -61.51 49.84
C GLN A 600 44.35 -60.08 49.37
N SER A 601 43.25 -59.83 48.64
CA SER A 601 42.85 -58.47 48.24
C SER A 601 42.56 -57.58 49.45
N GLN A 602 41.98 -58.14 50.53
CA GLN A 602 41.74 -57.41 51.78
C GLN A 602 43.06 -57.09 52.50
N VAL A 603 44.03 -58.01 52.47
CA VAL A 603 45.38 -57.82 53.03
C VAL A 603 46.15 -56.76 52.23
N GLU A 604 46.17 -56.85 50.90
CA GLU A 604 46.79 -55.86 50.01
C GLU A 604 46.19 -54.46 50.21
N GLU A 605 44.87 -54.38 50.37
CA GLU A 605 44.19 -53.13 50.70
C GLU A 605 44.58 -52.58 52.07
N ASN A 606 44.65 -53.42 53.09
CA ASN A 606 45.07 -53.01 54.42
C ASN A 606 46.54 -52.56 54.45
N VAL A 607 47.41 -53.19 53.65
CA VAL A 607 48.82 -52.79 53.49
C VAL A 607 48.93 -51.44 52.81
N LEU A 608 48.21 -51.24 51.69
CA LEU A 608 48.16 -49.95 50.99
C LEU A 608 47.61 -48.84 51.91
N ARG A 609 46.51 -49.12 52.62
CA ARG A 609 45.88 -48.16 53.53
C ARG A 609 46.81 -47.75 54.68
N ARG A 610 47.50 -48.71 55.31
CA ARG A 610 48.47 -48.42 56.38
C ARG A 610 49.62 -47.54 55.90
N TYR A 611 50.11 -47.75 54.67
CA TYR A 611 51.14 -46.89 54.10
C TYR A 611 50.62 -45.49 53.76
N LEU A 612 49.40 -45.37 53.22
CA LEU A 612 48.81 -44.06 52.94
C LEU A 612 48.57 -43.25 54.23
N GLU A 613 48.27 -43.92 55.35
CA GLU A 613 48.15 -43.28 56.67
C GLU A 613 49.49 -42.73 57.20
N THR A 614 50.65 -43.28 56.79
CA THR A 614 51.97 -42.76 57.17
C THR A 614 52.44 -41.60 56.28
N VAL A 615 51.86 -41.44 55.09
CA VAL A 615 52.18 -40.35 54.15
C VAL A 615 50.91 -39.60 53.70
N PRO A 616 50.44 -38.60 54.48
CA PRO A 616 49.19 -37.89 54.20
C PRO A 616 49.15 -37.18 52.85
N ALA A 617 50.31 -36.75 52.33
CA ALA A 617 50.42 -36.07 51.04
C ALA A 617 50.10 -37.00 49.84
N LEU A 618 50.37 -38.31 49.97
CA LEU A 618 50.06 -39.33 48.97
C LEU A 618 48.61 -39.83 49.11
N GLN A 619 48.07 -39.84 50.32
CA GLN A 619 46.70 -40.28 50.60
C GLN A 619 45.64 -39.48 49.82
N GLU A 620 45.80 -38.16 49.68
CA GLU A 620 44.89 -37.32 48.88
C GLU A 620 45.08 -37.47 47.36
N ARG A 621 46.18 -38.09 46.92
CA ARG A 621 46.56 -38.20 45.50
C ARG A 621 46.37 -39.60 44.94
N ILE A 622 46.00 -40.57 45.76
CA ILE A 622 45.74 -41.95 45.33
C ILE A 622 44.28 -42.27 45.56
N SER A 623 43.60 -42.66 44.49
CA SER A 623 42.18 -42.96 44.50
C SER A 623 41.89 -44.40 44.96
N GLY A 624 42.92 -45.25 45.05
CA GLY A 624 42.82 -46.66 45.47
C GLY A 624 42.70 -47.62 44.29
N PHE A 625 42.25 -48.85 44.55
CA PHE A 625 42.16 -49.89 43.53
C PHE A 625 41.12 -49.57 42.45
N ALA A 626 41.47 -49.83 41.19
CA ALA A 626 40.67 -49.52 40.01
C ALA A 626 39.28 -50.16 40.02
N TRP A 627 39.16 -51.40 40.49
CA TRP A 627 37.87 -52.12 40.53
C TRP A 627 36.83 -51.50 41.47
N LYS A 628 37.23 -50.66 42.44
CA LYS A 628 36.28 -49.95 43.34
C LYS A 628 35.59 -48.77 42.69
N HIS A 629 36.18 -48.23 41.62
CA HIS A 629 35.65 -47.09 40.87
C HIS A 629 34.69 -47.52 39.75
N ILE A 630 34.29 -48.80 39.76
CA ILE A 630 33.41 -49.40 38.77
C ILE A 630 32.06 -49.74 39.38
N GLN A 631 30.99 -49.25 38.75
CA GLN A 631 29.61 -49.61 39.05
C GLN A 631 29.11 -50.60 38.01
N CYS A 632 28.87 -51.85 38.41
CA CYS A 632 28.36 -52.91 37.54
C CYS A 632 27.29 -53.78 38.23
N GLU A 633 26.57 -54.59 37.46
CA GLU A 633 25.64 -55.58 38.03
C GLU A 633 26.40 -56.63 38.84
N SER A 634 25.81 -57.13 39.93
CA SER A 634 26.47 -58.04 40.88
C SER A 634 27.09 -59.31 40.26
N ARG A 635 26.54 -59.78 39.14
CA ARG A 635 27.07 -60.92 38.37
C ARG A 635 28.40 -60.66 37.66
N PHE A 636 28.79 -59.40 37.48
CA PHE A 636 30.03 -59.00 36.80
C PHE A 636 31.13 -58.55 37.75
N THR A 637 30.85 -58.43 39.06
CA THR A 637 31.82 -57.95 40.06
C THR A 637 33.10 -58.81 40.08
N SER A 638 32.95 -60.13 40.11
CA SER A 638 34.09 -61.07 40.10
C SER A 638 34.90 -61.01 38.80
N LEU A 639 34.24 -60.73 37.67
CA LEU A 639 34.89 -60.53 36.38
C LEU A 639 35.77 -59.26 36.40
N PHE A 640 35.27 -58.13 36.90
CA PHE A 640 36.04 -56.89 36.96
C PHE A 640 37.14 -56.91 38.02
N GLN A 641 36.91 -57.55 39.17
CA GLN A 641 37.97 -57.82 40.16
C GLN A 641 39.10 -58.65 39.54
N ARG A 642 38.78 -59.62 38.69
CA ARG A 642 39.79 -60.41 37.94
C ARG A 642 40.53 -59.57 36.89
N LEU A 643 39.81 -58.75 36.12
CA LEU A 643 40.40 -57.97 35.03
C LEU A 643 41.25 -56.79 35.51
N LEU A 644 40.93 -56.23 36.68
CA LEU A 644 41.59 -55.05 37.27
C LEU A 644 42.35 -55.40 38.55
N HIS A 645 42.68 -56.67 38.73
CA HIS A 645 43.41 -57.14 39.89
C HIS A 645 44.79 -56.45 39.98
N GLY A 646 45.12 -55.94 41.16
CA GLY A 646 46.40 -55.27 41.41
C GLY A 646 46.58 -53.94 40.67
N ILE A 647 45.52 -53.29 40.18
CA ILE A 647 45.67 -51.97 39.52
C ILE A 647 45.25 -50.86 40.47
N ILE A 648 46.12 -49.88 40.71
CA ILE A 648 45.87 -48.71 41.56
C ILE A 648 45.77 -47.45 40.70
N ILE A 649 44.81 -46.58 41.01
CA ILE A 649 44.64 -45.28 40.34
C ILE A 649 45.30 -44.17 41.17
N ALA A 650 46.20 -43.43 40.54
CA ALA A 650 46.89 -42.26 41.07
C ALA A 650 46.49 -40.99 40.32
N ARG A 651 46.62 -39.83 40.96
CA ARG A 651 46.25 -38.53 40.37
C ARG A 651 47.23 -38.07 39.29
N ASP A 652 48.52 -38.32 39.48
CA ASP A 652 49.60 -37.91 38.58
C ASP A 652 50.76 -38.93 38.58
N LEU A 653 51.66 -38.79 37.59
CA LEU A 653 52.80 -39.69 37.41
C LEU A 653 53.79 -39.61 38.57
N ALA A 654 53.95 -38.44 39.19
CA ALA A 654 54.84 -38.25 40.32
C ALA A 654 54.39 -39.08 41.54
N SER A 655 53.08 -39.07 41.82
CA SER A 655 52.48 -39.86 42.90
C SER A 655 52.57 -41.36 42.60
N ALA A 656 52.39 -41.76 41.34
CA ALA A 656 52.59 -43.14 40.92
C ALA A 656 54.05 -43.60 41.10
N GLN A 657 55.03 -42.77 40.75
CA GLN A 657 56.45 -43.09 40.94
C GLN A 657 56.84 -43.21 42.42
N GLU A 658 56.32 -42.32 43.27
CA GLU A 658 56.57 -42.35 44.72
C GLU A 658 56.02 -43.64 45.35
N LEU A 659 54.81 -44.05 44.96
CA LEU A 659 54.22 -45.32 45.43
C LEU A 659 54.93 -46.56 44.86
N LEU A 660 55.41 -46.50 43.61
CA LEU A 660 56.22 -47.59 43.05
C LEU A 660 57.54 -47.76 43.80
N THR A 661 58.20 -46.65 44.17
CA THR A 661 59.48 -46.68 44.90
C THR A 661 59.32 -47.37 46.25
N TRP A 662 58.24 -47.05 46.98
CA TRP A 662 57.89 -47.74 48.23
C TRP A 662 57.66 -49.25 48.03
N ALA A 663 56.93 -49.63 46.98
CA ALA A 663 56.64 -51.02 46.71
C ALA A 663 57.92 -51.83 46.37
N ILE A 664 58.84 -51.23 45.61
CA ILE A 664 60.15 -51.85 45.30
C ILE A 664 60.98 -52.02 46.57
N GLU A 665 60.98 -51.04 47.49
CA GLU A 665 61.68 -51.16 48.79
C GLU A 665 61.12 -52.29 49.67
N LEU A 666 59.82 -52.59 49.56
CA LEU A 666 59.17 -53.75 50.21
C LEU A 666 59.58 -55.10 49.60
N SER A 667 59.84 -55.16 48.30
CA SER A 667 60.17 -56.42 47.58
C SER A 667 61.52 -57.03 47.98
N VAL A 668 62.40 -56.25 48.62
CA VAL A 668 63.76 -56.71 49.02
C VAL A 668 63.71 -57.77 50.13
N SER A 669 62.54 -58.02 50.77
CA SER A 669 62.39 -59.03 51.84
C SER A 669 61.70 -60.35 51.46
N SER A 670 61.02 -60.46 50.31
CA SER A 670 60.42 -61.72 49.81
C SER A 670 59.86 -61.55 48.40
N ASP A 671 60.17 -62.48 47.50
CA ASP A 671 59.97 -62.40 46.04
C ASP A 671 58.51 -62.47 45.53
N SER A 672 57.47 -62.36 46.38
CA SER A 672 56.11 -62.69 45.93
C SER A 672 54.93 -61.90 46.51
N ASP A 673 55.10 -60.77 47.20
CA ASP A 673 53.97 -60.06 47.81
C ASP A 673 54.01 -58.54 47.59
N LEU A 674 53.94 -58.12 46.32
CA LEU A 674 53.64 -56.73 46.00
C LEU A 674 52.12 -56.50 46.02
N PRO A 675 51.63 -55.43 46.68
CA PRO A 675 50.18 -55.20 46.82
C PRO A 675 49.48 -54.75 45.54
N PHE A 676 50.21 -54.60 44.43
CA PHE A 676 49.70 -54.20 43.13
C PHE A 676 50.68 -54.60 42.01
N THR A 677 50.17 -54.65 40.78
CA THR A 677 50.87 -55.02 39.54
C THR A 677 51.13 -53.81 38.64
N SER A 678 50.25 -52.81 38.67
CA SER A 678 50.39 -51.59 37.87
C SER A 678 49.71 -50.37 38.50
N LEU A 679 50.23 -49.19 38.16
CA LEU A 679 49.75 -47.90 38.61
C LEU A 679 49.29 -47.09 37.42
N VAL A 680 48.06 -46.58 37.45
CA VAL A 680 47.46 -45.82 36.36
C VAL A 680 47.14 -44.41 36.81
N THR A 681 47.56 -43.42 36.03
CA THR A 681 47.26 -42.01 36.33
C THR A 681 45.89 -41.61 35.79
N LEU A 682 45.29 -40.55 36.34
CA LEU A 682 44.06 -39.95 35.78
C LEU A 682 44.22 -39.47 34.32
N ALA A 683 45.45 -39.24 33.88
CA ALA A 683 45.76 -38.87 32.50
C ALA A 683 45.91 -40.08 31.56
N GLY A 684 45.85 -41.31 32.07
CA GLY A 684 45.93 -42.55 31.28
C GLY A 684 47.34 -43.10 31.11
N GLU A 685 48.32 -42.62 31.88
CA GLU A 685 49.67 -43.20 31.89
C GLU A 685 49.69 -44.41 32.82
N THR A 686 50.20 -45.55 32.34
CA THR A 686 50.28 -46.79 33.10
C THR A 686 51.73 -47.16 33.35
N LEU A 687 52.10 -47.20 34.63
CA LEU A 687 53.41 -47.58 35.13
C LEU A 687 53.34 -49.01 35.69
N HIS A 688 53.99 -49.94 35.01
CA HIS A 688 54.07 -51.33 35.43
C HIS A 688 55.18 -51.54 36.46
N VAL A 689 54.97 -52.44 37.41
CA VAL A 689 55.95 -52.76 38.46
C VAL A 689 57.29 -53.26 37.89
N ASP A 690 57.26 -53.97 36.75
CA ASP A 690 58.46 -54.44 36.03
C ASP A 690 59.27 -53.34 35.33
N GLY A 691 58.90 -52.06 35.47
CA GLY A 691 59.67 -50.91 34.99
C GLY A 691 59.28 -50.37 33.60
N TRP A 692 58.05 -50.64 33.13
CA TRP A 692 57.58 -50.25 31.80
C TRP A 692 56.55 -49.13 31.96
N LEU A 693 56.74 -48.01 31.26
CA LEU A 693 55.78 -46.91 31.21
C LEU A 693 55.07 -46.93 29.86
N THR A 694 53.75 -47.00 29.89
CA THR A 694 52.91 -46.86 28.70
C THR A 694 52.05 -45.61 28.85
N GLY A 695 51.92 -44.86 27.75
CA GLY A 695 51.11 -43.65 27.71
C GLY A 695 50.65 -43.43 26.30
N GLU A 696 49.35 -43.25 26.12
CA GLU A 696 48.78 -42.93 24.83
C GLU A 696 48.48 -41.42 24.79
N LEU A 697 49.05 -40.72 23.81
CA LEU A 697 48.64 -39.34 23.52
C LEU A 697 47.22 -39.41 22.95
N LEU A 698 46.23 -39.37 23.84
CA LEU A 698 44.84 -39.15 23.45
C LEU A 698 44.83 -37.84 22.66
N LYS A 699 44.71 -37.96 21.33
CA LYS A 699 44.25 -36.85 20.50
C LYS A 699 42.91 -36.47 21.08
N ARG A 700 42.88 -35.44 21.92
CA ARG A 700 41.68 -34.67 22.18
C ARG A 700 41.17 -34.31 20.78
N VAL A 701 40.18 -35.06 20.29
CA VAL A 701 39.35 -34.61 19.19
C VAL A 701 38.74 -33.34 19.75
N GLY A 702 39.35 -32.22 19.37
CA GLY A 702 39.01 -30.91 19.90
C GLY A 702 37.59 -30.60 19.48
N ASN A 703 36.64 -30.88 20.36
CA ASN A 703 35.47 -30.01 20.50
C ASN A 703 35.94 -28.77 21.28
N LYS A 704 36.70 -27.92 20.60
CA LYS A 704 36.58 -26.49 20.84
C LYS A 704 35.22 -26.10 20.28
N ASP A 705 34.38 -25.58 21.17
CA ASP A 705 33.20 -24.76 20.91
C ASP A 705 32.61 -24.81 19.49
N TYR A 706 31.51 -25.54 19.35
CA TYR A 706 30.45 -25.29 18.38
C TYR A 706 29.08 -25.61 18.95
#